data_AF-A0AAV0HDY9-F1
#
_entry.id   AF-A0AAV0HDY9-F1
#
_cell.length_a   1.000
_cell.length_b   1.000
_cell.length_c   1.000
_cell.angle_alpha   90.00
_cell.angle_beta   90.00
_cell.angle_gamma   90.00
#
_symmetry.space_group_name_H-M   'P 1'
#
loop_
_entity.id
_entity.type
_entity.pdbx_description
1 polymer ?
#
loop_
_entity_poly.entity_id
_entity_poly.type
_entity_poly.pdbx_seq_one_letter_code
_entity_poly.pdbx_strand_id
1 'polypeptide(L)'
;MYQWRKFDFFEDKYGGKSSIPDEISGKIECSSSGRGKVVIGCNDGTVSFLDRGLNFNSGFQSHSSSVLFLQQLKQRNFLLTVGEDEQLASHQSAMCLKVFDLDKPSQQQEGTSSAAATPDSIGILRIFTNNFPEAKITSFLVLEEAPPILLIAIGLDNGCIYCIKGDIARERIQRFKLQVDNASNKSQLPVTGLGFRVDGQTLQLFAVTPDSVTLFGLHSQPPRKQTLDQIGSSVNSVAMSDRSELIIGRPEAVYFYEVDGRGPCWAFEGEKKFMGWFRGYLLCVISDQRNGKDTFNVYDLKNRLIAHSIVVKEVSHMLCEWGNIILIMSDKSALCIGEKDMESKLDMLFKRNLYTVAINLVQSQQADAAATAEVLRKYGDHLYSKQDYDEAMAQYINTIGHLEPSYVIQKFLDAQRIHNLTNYLENLHEKGLASKDHTTLLLNCYTKLKDVEKLNVFIKSEDSVGEHKFDVETAIRVCRAANYHEHAMYVAKKAGRHEWYLKILLEDLGRYDEALEYISSLDSSQAGVTVKEYGKTLIEHKPAETIQILIRLCTEDELVNRGSSSSGYLSMLPSPVDFLNIFIHHPHSLMDFLEKYTDKVKDSPAQVEIHNTLLELYLSNDLNFPSMSQATNSVALSLEARSGELTANKRDTSEEKYRTERLQKGLHLLKSGWPSDLEQPLYDVDLAIILCEMNVFTEGLLYIYEKMKLYKEVIACYMQAHDHEGLISCCKKLGDSGKGGDATLWGDLLKYFGELGEDCSKEVKEVLTYIERDDILPPIIVIQTLSRNPCLTISVIKDYIARKLEEESKLIEDDRRAIEKYQDDTVAMRKEIQDLRTNARIFQLSKCTACTFTLDLPAVHFMCMHSFHQRCLGDNEKECPECAPDYRSVLEMKRNLEQNSKDQDRFFQQVKSSKDGFSVIAEYFGKGIISKSSNGHAATLGSANTSSGNGY
;
A
#
# COMPACT_ATOMS: atom_id res chain seq x y z
N MET A 1 15.47 -64.53 3.33
CA MET A 1 15.09 -64.02 4.66
C MET A 1 15.48 -62.55 4.73
N TYR A 2 14.52 -61.63 4.62
CA TYR A 2 14.82 -60.21 4.83
C TYR A 2 15.09 -60.00 6.33
N GLN A 3 16.35 -59.74 6.67
CA GLN A 3 16.75 -59.51 8.05
C GLN A 3 16.18 -58.16 8.51
N TRP A 4 15.25 -58.19 9.45
CA TRP A 4 14.68 -56.99 10.04
C TRP A 4 15.77 -56.21 10.76
N ARG A 5 15.82 -54.88 10.56
CA ARG A 5 16.84 -54.04 11.17
C ARG A 5 16.45 -53.73 12.63
N LYS A 6 17.39 -53.93 13.57
CA LYS A 6 17.21 -53.63 14.99
C LYS A 6 17.59 -52.19 15.35
N PHE A 7 16.74 -51.55 16.13
CA PHE A 7 16.93 -50.24 16.76
C PHE A 7 16.55 -50.32 18.24
N ASP A 8 16.97 -49.33 19.00
CA ASP A 8 16.61 -49.14 20.41
C ASP A 8 15.78 -47.88 20.55
N PHE A 9 14.60 -47.88 19.92
CA PHE A 9 13.59 -46.81 20.04
C PHE A 9 12.88 -46.85 21.39
N PHE A 10 13.04 -47.93 22.14
CA PHE A 10 12.56 -48.04 23.52
C PHE A 10 13.75 -48.11 24.47
N GLU A 11 13.52 -47.63 25.68
CA GLU A 11 14.47 -47.67 26.79
C GLU A 11 13.76 -48.13 28.05
N ASP A 12 14.52 -48.80 28.91
CA ASP A 12 14.07 -49.13 30.26
C ASP A 12 14.03 -47.85 31.11
N LYS A 13 12.84 -47.54 31.65
CA LYS A 13 12.62 -46.34 32.47
C LYS A 13 13.18 -46.46 33.89
N TYR A 14 13.32 -47.68 34.41
CA TYR A 14 13.73 -47.94 35.80
C TYR A 14 15.10 -48.66 35.90
N GLY A 15 15.79 -48.85 34.79
CA GLY A 15 17.14 -49.41 34.75
C GLY A 15 17.24 -50.80 35.40
N GLY A 16 16.21 -51.64 35.22
CA GLY A 16 16.15 -53.02 35.69
C GLY A 16 15.89 -53.19 37.19
N LYS A 17 15.57 -52.12 37.92
CA LYS A 17 15.33 -52.14 39.37
C LYS A 17 13.86 -52.07 39.79
N SER A 18 12.95 -52.50 38.92
CA SER A 18 11.51 -52.57 39.25
C SER A 18 11.11 -54.00 39.63
N SER A 19 10.50 -54.15 40.79
CA SER A 19 9.84 -55.38 41.23
C SER A 19 8.48 -55.04 41.81
N ILE A 20 7.56 -56.00 41.78
CA ILE A 20 6.29 -55.86 42.49
C ILE A 20 6.60 -55.84 43.99
N PRO A 21 5.99 -54.93 44.77
CA PRO A 21 6.27 -54.77 46.20
C PRO A 21 5.96 -56.04 47.01
N ASP A 22 6.73 -56.29 48.07
CA ASP A 22 6.60 -57.46 48.94
C ASP A 22 5.26 -57.48 49.72
N GLU A 23 4.60 -56.32 49.85
CA GLU A 23 3.25 -56.19 50.41
C GLU A 23 2.22 -57.04 49.66
N ILE A 24 2.46 -57.30 48.36
CA ILE A 24 1.64 -58.20 47.54
C ILE A 24 2.20 -59.62 47.73
N SER A 25 1.82 -60.26 48.83
CA SER A 25 2.29 -61.60 49.20
C SER A 25 1.74 -62.70 48.28
N GLY A 26 0.48 -62.61 47.88
CA GLY A 26 -0.19 -63.54 46.97
C GLY A 26 0.51 -63.73 45.62
N LYS A 27 0.22 -64.86 44.97
CA LYS A 27 0.63 -65.12 43.58
C LYS A 27 -0.31 -64.35 42.66
N ILE A 28 0.27 -63.61 41.72
CA ILE A 28 -0.49 -62.84 40.73
C ILE A 28 -1.13 -63.81 39.74
N GLU A 29 -2.46 -63.75 39.62
CA GLU A 29 -3.25 -64.58 38.69
C GLU A 29 -3.79 -63.76 37.52
N CYS A 30 -4.13 -62.49 37.76
CA CYS A 30 -4.63 -61.61 36.73
C CYS A 30 -4.18 -60.16 36.94
N SER A 31 -4.20 -59.38 35.86
CA SER A 31 -3.86 -57.97 35.92
C SER A 31 -4.59 -57.18 34.85
N SER A 32 -4.78 -55.88 35.12
CA SER A 32 -5.37 -54.92 34.19
C SER A 32 -4.71 -53.56 34.45
N SER A 33 -4.85 -52.65 33.49
CA SER A 33 -4.36 -51.30 33.62
C SER A 33 -5.39 -50.31 33.11
N GLY A 34 -5.46 -49.16 33.79
CA GLY A 34 -6.33 -48.07 33.40
C GLY A 34 -6.22 -46.90 34.36
N ARG A 35 -6.61 -45.72 33.86
CA ARG A 35 -6.71 -44.47 34.66
C ARG A 35 -5.44 -44.16 35.47
N GLY A 36 -4.27 -44.46 34.92
CA GLY A 36 -2.99 -44.19 35.57
C GLY A 36 -2.66 -45.12 36.74
N LYS A 37 -3.31 -46.28 36.86
CA LYS A 37 -3.00 -47.32 37.84
C LYS A 37 -2.82 -48.67 37.14
N VAL A 38 -2.01 -49.53 37.75
CA VAL A 38 -1.95 -50.95 37.41
C VAL A 38 -2.67 -51.71 38.51
N VAL A 39 -3.57 -52.62 38.13
CA VAL A 39 -4.39 -53.41 39.05
C VAL A 39 -3.97 -54.87 38.98
N ILE A 40 -3.71 -55.47 40.13
CA ILE A 40 -3.23 -56.84 40.29
C ILE A 40 -4.25 -57.62 41.11
N GLY A 41 -4.60 -58.81 40.64
CA GLY A 41 -5.46 -59.76 41.32
C GLY A 41 -4.68 -61.00 41.72
N CYS A 42 -4.82 -61.39 42.97
CA CYS A 42 -4.04 -62.46 43.57
C CYS A 42 -4.88 -63.72 43.82
N ASN A 43 -4.17 -64.83 43.99
CA ASN A 43 -4.75 -66.13 44.34
C ASN A 43 -5.32 -66.20 45.77
N ASP A 44 -5.11 -65.18 46.60
CA ASP A 44 -5.66 -65.02 47.96
C ASP A 44 -6.93 -64.16 48.00
N GLY A 45 -7.46 -63.77 46.83
CA GLY A 45 -8.69 -62.98 46.72
C GLY A 45 -8.48 -61.48 46.87
N THR A 46 -7.25 -61.02 47.08
CA THR A 46 -6.91 -59.60 47.17
C THR A 46 -6.78 -58.95 45.79
N VAL A 47 -7.16 -57.68 45.73
CA VAL A 47 -6.89 -56.78 44.60
C VAL A 47 -6.01 -55.65 45.08
N SER A 48 -4.92 -55.39 44.39
CA SER A 48 -3.94 -54.35 44.72
C SER A 48 -3.77 -53.36 43.57
N PHE A 49 -3.61 -52.08 43.90
CA PHE A 49 -3.35 -50.99 42.97
C PHE A 49 -1.90 -50.54 43.09
N LEU A 50 -1.22 -50.43 41.95
CA LEU A 50 0.13 -49.91 41.85
C LEU A 50 0.14 -48.54 41.19
N ASP A 51 1.03 -47.67 41.69
CA ASP A 51 1.32 -46.37 41.09
C ASP A 51 2.32 -46.45 39.93
N ARG A 52 2.68 -45.29 39.36
CA ARG A 52 3.62 -45.20 38.22
C ARG A 52 4.98 -45.88 38.48
N GLY A 53 5.46 -45.84 39.71
CA GLY A 53 6.72 -46.48 40.13
C GLY A 53 6.60 -47.98 40.39
N LEU A 54 5.43 -48.57 40.15
CA LEU A 54 5.03 -49.90 40.59
C LEU A 54 5.03 -50.04 42.13
N ASN A 55 4.90 -48.95 42.87
CA ASN A 55 4.78 -49.00 44.32
C ASN A 55 3.32 -49.30 44.72
N PHE A 56 3.16 -49.98 45.85
CA PHE A 56 1.85 -50.30 46.41
C PHE A 56 1.13 -49.01 46.82
N ASN A 57 -0.09 -48.81 46.31
CA ASN A 57 -0.92 -47.65 46.62
C ASN A 57 -2.04 -48.02 47.60
N SER A 58 -2.87 -48.97 47.21
CA SER A 58 -3.97 -49.47 48.03
C SER A 58 -4.34 -50.89 47.62
N GLY A 59 -5.01 -51.62 48.50
CA GLY A 59 -5.55 -52.94 48.19
C GLY A 59 -6.74 -53.26 49.06
N PHE A 60 -7.59 -54.18 48.59
CA PHE A 60 -8.77 -54.62 49.31
C PHE A 60 -9.09 -56.10 48.98
N GLN A 61 -9.83 -56.76 49.87
CA GLN A 61 -10.30 -58.11 49.65
C GLN A 61 -11.52 -58.08 48.71
N SER A 62 -11.36 -58.60 47.50
CA SER A 62 -12.46 -58.65 46.52
C SER A 62 -13.25 -59.95 46.62
N HIS A 63 -12.56 -61.08 46.82
CA HIS A 63 -13.16 -62.43 46.85
C HIS A 63 -12.63 -63.21 48.04
N SER A 64 -13.36 -64.21 48.54
CA SER A 64 -12.90 -64.99 49.71
C SER A 64 -11.73 -65.92 49.40
N SER A 65 -11.68 -66.48 48.19
CA SER A 65 -10.67 -67.47 47.77
C SER A 65 -9.65 -66.87 46.80
N SER A 66 -10.04 -66.58 45.56
CA SER A 66 -9.10 -66.13 44.53
C SER A 66 -9.74 -65.16 43.54
N VAL A 67 -8.93 -64.25 42.96
CA VAL A 67 -9.32 -63.39 41.84
C VAL A 67 -8.74 -63.96 40.55
N LEU A 68 -9.59 -64.57 39.72
CA LEU A 68 -9.19 -65.27 38.51
C LEU A 68 -9.07 -64.33 37.30
N PHE A 69 -9.99 -63.38 37.18
CA PHE A 69 -9.97 -62.37 36.12
C PHE A 69 -10.34 -61.02 36.70
N LEU A 70 -9.74 -59.97 36.16
CA LEU A 70 -10.15 -58.61 36.46
C LEU A 70 -9.99 -57.72 35.24
N GLN A 71 -10.81 -56.67 35.17
CA GLN A 71 -10.70 -55.65 34.13
C GLN A 71 -11.14 -54.30 34.69
N GLN A 72 -10.25 -53.31 34.62
CA GLN A 72 -10.59 -51.93 34.91
C GLN A 72 -11.17 -51.26 33.66
N LEU A 73 -12.31 -50.59 33.80
CA LEU A 73 -12.93 -49.88 32.68
C LEU A 73 -12.25 -48.54 32.40
N LYS A 74 -12.29 -48.13 31.13
CA LYS A 74 -11.64 -46.91 30.66
C LYS A 74 -12.53 -45.67 30.77
N GLN A 75 -13.85 -45.77 30.52
CA GLN A 75 -14.73 -44.58 30.58
C GLN A 75 -15.18 -44.31 32.03
N ARG A 76 -15.80 -45.29 32.70
CA ARG A 76 -16.10 -45.22 34.15
C ARG A 76 -15.01 -45.80 35.01
N ASN A 77 -14.86 -45.32 36.25
CA ASN A 77 -13.86 -45.80 37.19
C ASN A 77 -14.34 -47.08 37.88
N PHE A 78 -14.79 -48.05 37.09
CA PHE A 78 -15.30 -49.32 37.59
C PHE A 78 -14.24 -50.41 37.44
N LEU A 79 -14.18 -51.27 38.44
CA LEU A 79 -13.37 -52.48 38.41
C LEU A 79 -14.29 -53.68 38.42
N LEU A 80 -14.15 -54.56 37.43
CA LEU A 80 -14.83 -55.84 37.39
C LEU A 80 -13.85 -56.93 37.81
N THR A 81 -14.29 -57.81 38.70
CA THR A 81 -13.53 -58.97 39.16
C THR A 81 -14.36 -60.23 39.03
N VAL A 82 -13.72 -61.33 38.68
CA VAL A 82 -14.30 -62.67 38.68
C VAL A 82 -13.47 -63.52 39.63
N GLY A 83 -14.13 -64.16 40.58
CA GLY A 83 -13.45 -64.92 41.62
C GLY A 83 -14.38 -65.80 42.43
N GLU A 84 -13.78 -66.60 43.29
CA GLU A 84 -14.46 -67.58 44.14
C GLU A 84 -14.79 -66.99 45.51
N ASP A 85 -16.06 -67.01 45.88
CA ASP A 85 -16.54 -66.67 47.23
C ASP A 85 -17.00 -67.92 47.99
N GLU A 86 -16.98 -67.87 49.32
CA GLU A 86 -17.47 -68.97 50.17
C GLU A 86 -18.95 -69.30 49.89
N GLN A 87 -19.26 -70.59 49.73
CA GLN A 87 -20.60 -71.08 49.42
C GLN A 87 -21.52 -70.96 50.65
N LEU A 88 -22.49 -70.04 50.61
CA LEU A 88 -23.54 -69.94 51.65
C LEU A 88 -24.62 -71.05 51.56
N ALA A 89 -24.70 -71.80 50.45
CA ALA A 89 -25.66 -72.90 50.27
C ALA A 89 -25.16 -73.97 49.27
N SER A 90 -25.39 -75.26 49.57
CA SER A 90 -24.87 -76.46 48.89
C SER A 90 -25.36 -76.71 47.44
N HIS A 91 -26.09 -75.78 46.82
CA HIS A 91 -26.63 -75.91 45.46
C HIS A 91 -26.28 -74.73 44.54
N GLN A 92 -25.35 -73.86 44.93
CA GLN A 92 -25.02 -72.65 44.18
C GLN A 92 -23.50 -72.57 43.93
N SER A 93 -23.11 -72.29 42.68
CA SER A 93 -21.71 -72.13 42.28
C SER A 93 -21.02 -71.01 43.08
N ALA A 94 -19.78 -71.25 43.49
CA ALA A 94 -18.93 -70.29 44.21
C ALA A 94 -18.45 -69.12 43.33
N MET A 95 -18.57 -69.24 42.01
CA MET A 95 -18.06 -68.27 41.04
C MET A 95 -19.00 -67.08 40.85
N CYS A 96 -18.50 -65.88 41.18
CA CYS A 96 -19.23 -64.63 41.03
C CYS A 96 -18.40 -63.55 40.31
N LEU A 97 -19.11 -62.66 39.64
CA LEU A 97 -18.62 -61.42 39.07
C LEU A 97 -19.02 -60.28 40.01
N LYS A 98 -18.06 -59.47 40.47
CA LYS A 98 -18.32 -58.25 41.26
C LYS A 98 -17.93 -57.02 40.47
N VAL A 99 -18.70 -55.94 40.64
CA VAL A 99 -18.45 -54.63 40.01
C VAL A 99 -18.29 -53.59 41.12
N PHE A 100 -17.13 -52.96 41.17
CA PHE A 100 -16.77 -51.97 42.19
C PHE A 100 -16.75 -50.56 41.59
N ASP A 101 -17.34 -49.58 42.29
CA ASP A 101 -17.16 -48.16 42.01
C ASP A 101 -15.91 -47.67 42.74
N LEU A 102 -14.86 -47.33 42.00
CA LEU A 102 -13.63 -46.84 42.62
C LEU A 102 -13.71 -45.34 42.96
N ASP A 103 -14.76 -44.61 42.53
CA ASP A 103 -14.98 -43.20 42.87
C ASP A 103 -15.72 -43.04 44.21
N LYS A 104 -16.43 -44.09 44.68
CA LYS A 104 -17.20 -44.08 45.92
C LYS A 104 -16.62 -45.06 46.94
N PRO A 105 -15.94 -44.60 47.99
CA PRO A 105 -15.56 -45.47 49.10
C PRO A 105 -16.80 -45.90 49.87
N SER A 106 -16.87 -47.17 50.28
CA SER A 106 -18.00 -47.69 51.06
C SER A 106 -18.08 -47.01 52.43
N GLN A 107 -19.25 -46.48 52.79
CA GLN A 107 -19.53 -46.02 54.16
C GLN A 107 -19.89 -47.23 55.05
N GLN A 108 -18.97 -47.71 55.90
CA GLN A 108 -19.39 -48.49 57.08
C GLN A 108 -18.46 -48.34 58.30
N GLN A 109 -19.11 -47.84 59.37
CA GLN A 109 -18.95 -47.98 60.82
C GLN A 109 -17.63 -47.65 61.52
N GLU A 110 -17.72 -46.59 62.34
CA GLU A 110 -16.81 -46.24 63.43
C GLU A 110 -16.50 -47.45 64.32
N GLY A 111 -15.22 -47.75 64.45
CA GLY A 111 -14.73 -48.67 65.47
C GLY A 111 -13.92 -49.84 64.92
N THR A 112 -12.80 -49.58 64.24
CA THR A 112 -11.50 -50.25 64.46
C THR A 112 -10.45 -49.68 63.50
N SER A 113 -9.23 -49.55 63.99
CA SER A 113 -8.13 -48.80 63.42
C SER A 113 -7.55 -49.43 62.13
N SER A 114 -7.23 -48.59 61.14
CA SER A 114 -6.27 -48.81 60.04
C SER A 114 -6.62 -49.74 58.86
N ALA A 115 -7.88 -50.06 58.58
CA ALA A 115 -8.24 -50.77 57.35
C ALA A 115 -8.44 -49.79 56.17
N ALA A 116 -7.77 -50.04 55.05
CA ALA A 116 -7.89 -49.26 53.82
C ALA A 116 -9.36 -49.14 53.36
N ALA A 117 -9.76 -47.97 52.88
CA ALA A 117 -11.11 -47.72 52.39
C ALA A 117 -11.47 -48.71 51.28
N THR A 118 -12.43 -49.60 51.55
CA THR A 118 -12.95 -50.57 50.58
C THR A 118 -13.82 -49.84 49.54
N PRO A 119 -13.66 -50.13 48.24
CA PRO A 119 -14.54 -49.58 47.21
C PRO A 119 -15.98 -50.09 47.36
N ASP A 120 -16.96 -49.27 46.99
CA ASP A 120 -18.38 -49.67 47.04
C ASP A 120 -18.68 -50.72 45.95
N SER A 121 -19.27 -51.85 46.36
CA SER A 121 -19.66 -52.92 45.45
C SER A 121 -21.04 -52.64 44.86
N ILE A 122 -21.08 -52.15 43.62
CA ILE A 122 -22.30 -51.73 42.92
C ILE A 122 -23.18 -52.92 42.55
N GLY A 123 -22.59 -54.09 42.30
CA GLY A 123 -23.36 -55.26 41.89
C GLY A 123 -22.56 -56.55 41.94
N ILE A 124 -23.23 -57.62 42.35
CA ILE A 124 -22.70 -58.98 42.41
C ILE A 124 -23.58 -59.87 41.54
N LEU A 125 -22.98 -60.47 40.51
CA LEU A 125 -23.66 -61.37 39.59
C LEU A 125 -23.07 -62.76 39.66
N ARG A 126 -23.91 -63.77 39.85
CA ARG A 126 -23.50 -65.16 39.67
C ARG A 126 -23.38 -65.47 38.20
N ILE A 127 -22.22 -65.96 37.77
CA ILE A 127 -21.96 -66.27 36.37
C ILE A 127 -22.80 -67.47 35.95
N PHE A 128 -22.74 -68.55 36.73
CA PHE A 128 -23.45 -69.79 36.46
C PHE A 128 -24.85 -69.82 37.09
N THR A 129 -25.83 -70.29 36.33
CA THR A 129 -27.23 -70.48 36.74
C THR A 129 -27.78 -71.75 36.11
N ASN A 130 -29.02 -72.14 36.43
CA ASN A 130 -29.62 -73.36 35.85
C ASN A 130 -29.60 -73.39 34.31
N ASN A 131 -29.70 -72.23 33.65
CA ASN A 131 -29.65 -72.11 32.19
C ASN A 131 -28.22 -71.91 31.63
N PHE A 132 -27.24 -71.72 32.51
CA PHE A 132 -25.84 -71.42 32.21
C PHE A 132 -24.96 -72.29 33.12
N PRO A 133 -24.77 -73.59 32.79
CA PRO A 133 -24.06 -74.53 33.64
C PRO A 133 -22.61 -74.15 33.86
N GLU A 134 -22.07 -74.63 34.99
CA GLU A 134 -20.69 -74.40 35.43
C GLU A 134 -19.68 -75.06 34.50
N ALA A 135 -18.63 -74.31 34.14
CA ALA A 135 -17.54 -74.70 33.27
C ALA A 135 -16.32 -73.82 33.58
N LYS A 136 -15.10 -74.27 33.25
CA LYS A 136 -13.90 -73.50 33.58
C LYS A 136 -13.83 -72.24 32.70
N ILE A 137 -13.68 -71.08 33.33
CA ILE A 137 -13.48 -69.82 32.61
C ILE A 137 -12.04 -69.78 32.08
N THR A 138 -11.90 -69.54 30.78
CA THR A 138 -10.62 -69.54 30.05
C THR A 138 -10.25 -68.17 29.49
N SER A 139 -11.24 -67.33 29.22
CA SER A 139 -11.05 -65.96 28.77
C SER A 139 -12.16 -65.05 29.29
N PHE A 140 -11.81 -63.78 29.51
CA PHE A 140 -12.72 -62.79 30.07
C PHE A 140 -12.48 -61.46 29.36
N LEU A 141 -13.55 -60.82 28.89
CA LEU A 141 -13.48 -59.53 28.23
C LEU A 141 -14.73 -58.70 28.49
N VAL A 142 -14.55 -57.43 28.80
CA VAL A 142 -15.63 -56.47 29.05
C VAL A 142 -15.54 -55.32 28.05
N LEU A 143 -16.69 -54.97 27.46
CA LEU A 143 -16.89 -53.79 26.65
C LEU A 143 -17.90 -52.85 27.30
N GLU A 144 -17.57 -51.57 27.34
CA GLU A 144 -18.49 -50.49 27.74
C GLU A 144 -19.15 -49.92 26.47
N GLU A 145 -20.37 -50.39 26.16
CA GLU A 145 -21.09 -50.01 24.92
C GLU A 145 -21.59 -48.57 24.99
N ALA A 146 -22.26 -48.22 26.08
CA ALA A 146 -22.65 -46.86 26.42
C ALA A 146 -22.91 -46.79 27.92
N PRO A 147 -22.37 -45.83 28.70
CA PRO A 147 -22.59 -45.80 30.14
C PRO A 147 -24.10 -45.66 30.47
N PRO A 148 -24.73 -46.57 31.27
CA PRO A 148 -24.16 -47.60 32.16
C PRO A 148 -24.17 -49.06 31.63
N ILE A 149 -24.46 -49.29 30.36
CA ILE A 149 -24.59 -50.60 29.72
C ILE A 149 -23.22 -51.24 29.48
N LEU A 150 -22.98 -52.37 30.14
CA LEU A 150 -21.80 -53.22 29.95
C LEU A 150 -22.15 -54.47 29.15
N LEU A 151 -21.24 -54.90 28.29
CA LEU A 151 -21.26 -56.20 27.63
C LEU A 151 -20.05 -57.01 28.09
N ILE A 152 -20.31 -58.07 28.84
CA ILE A 152 -19.31 -58.98 29.39
C ILE A 152 -19.36 -60.27 28.57
N ALA A 153 -18.21 -60.70 28.04
CA ALA A 153 -18.03 -62.00 27.38
C ALA A 153 -17.10 -62.89 28.21
N ILE A 154 -17.57 -64.09 28.52
CA ILE A 154 -16.87 -65.08 29.34
C ILE A 154 -16.70 -66.33 28.48
N GLY A 155 -15.47 -66.60 28.06
CA GLY A 155 -15.13 -67.79 27.30
C GLY A 155 -14.85 -68.99 28.20
N LEU A 156 -15.36 -70.15 27.82
CA LEU A 156 -15.33 -71.36 28.63
C LEU A 156 -14.47 -72.45 27.95
N ASP A 157 -14.07 -73.44 28.75
CA ASP A 157 -13.29 -74.60 28.29
C ASP A 157 -14.06 -75.53 27.33
N ASN A 158 -15.39 -75.46 27.36
CA ASN A 158 -16.31 -76.21 26.50
C ASN A 158 -16.69 -75.49 25.19
N GLY A 159 -15.96 -74.45 24.79
CA GLY A 159 -16.18 -73.72 23.54
C GLY A 159 -17.42 -72.83 23.52
N CYS A 160 -18.10 -72.68 24.66
CA CYS A 160 -19.19 -71.73 24.84
C CYS A 160 -18.65 -70.36 25.27
N ILE A 161 -19.37 -69.31 24.87
CA ILE A 161 -19.15 -67.95 25.38
C ILE A 161 -20.44 -67.49 26.03
N TYR A 162 -20.37 -67.16 27.31
CA TYR A 162 -21.49 -66.56 28.03
C TYR A 162 -21.39 -65.05 27.94
N CYS A 163 -22.45 -64.44 27.42
CA CYS A 163 -22.54 -63.00 27.27
C CYS A 163 -23.58 -62.43 28.23
N ILE A 164 -23.20 -61.40 28.98
CA ILE A 164 -24.08 -60.65 29.89
C ILE A 164 -24.08 -59.19 29.40
N LYS A 165 -25.23 -58.71 28.94
CA LYS A 165 -25.43 -57.34 28.44
C LYS A 165 -26.40 -56.58 29.34
N GLY A 166 -26.05 -55.38 29.82
CA GLY A 166 -27.01 -54.53 30.52
C GLY A 166 -26.41 -53.62 31.59
N ASP A 167 -27.29 -52.99 32.36
CA ASP A 167 -26.93 -52.16 33.52
C ASP A 167 -26.90 -53.06 34.77
N ILE A 168 -25.69 -53.35 35.24
CA ILE A 168 -25.44 -54.25 36.38
C ILE A 168 -25.90 -53.60 37.69
N ALA A 169 -25.77 -52.28 37.83
CA ALA A 169 -26.14 -51.55 39.04
C ALA A 169 -27.65 -51.57 39.30
N ARG A 170 -28.44 -51.62 38.22
CA ARG A 170 -29.91 -51.66 38.27
C ARG A 170 -30.49 -53.06 38.05
N GLU A 171 -29.64 -54.09 37.98
CA GLU A 171 -30.00 -55.48 37.67
C GLU A 171 -30.78 -55.66 36.35
N ARG A 172 -30.66 -54.72 35.40
CA ARG A 172 -31.32 -54.78 34.09
C ARG A 172 -30.41 -55.47 33.09
N ILE A 173 -30.28 -56.79 33.24
CA ILE A 173 -29.35 -57.61 32.46
C ILE A 173 -30.05 -58.61 31.55
N GLN A 174 -29.46 -58.83 30.37
CA GLN A 174 -29.79 -59.89 29.43
C GLN A 174 -28.63 -60.87 29.37
N ARG A 175 -28.93 -62.17 29.44
CA ARG A 175 -27.94 -63.25 29.31
C ARG A 175 -28.21 -64.04 28.03
N PHE A 176 -27.17 -64.32 27.26
CA PHE A 176 -27.25 -65.18 26.08
C PHE A 176 -25.93 -65.96 25.90
N LYS A 177 -25.99 -67.06 25.17
CA LYS A 177 -24.84 -67.93 24.91
C LYS A 177 -24.48 -67.91 23.42
N LEU A 178 -23.19 -67.94 23.13
CA LEU A 178 -22.63 -68.13 21.78
C LEU A 178 -21.84 -69.43 21.76
N GLN A 179 -21.88 -70.15 20.63
CA GLN A 179 -21.14 -71.41 20.46
C GLN A 179 -20.15 -71.29 19.31
N VAL A 180 -18.86 -71.49 19.61
CA VAL A 180 -17.78 -71.36 18.61
C VAL A 180 -17.77 -72.54 17.65
N ASP A 181 -17.95 -73.77 18.13
CA ASP A 181 -17.96 -74.98 17.28
C ASP A 181 -19.39 -75.43 16.93
N ASN A 182 -19.59 -75.94 15.72
CA ASN A 182 -20.86 -76.58 15.37
C ASN A 182 -20.87 -78.02 15.93
N ALA A 183 -22.00 -78.43 16.49
CA ALA A 183 -22.23 -79.68 17.23
C ALA A 183 -22.06 -81.00 16.44
N SER A 184 -21.20 -81.06 15.43
CA SER A 184 -20.86 -82.28 14.69
C SER A 184 -19.49 -82.81 15.13
N ASN A 185 -19.50 -83.70 16.13
CA ASN A 185 -18.48 -84.72 16.44
C ASN A 185 -17.03 -84.31 16.74
N LYS A 186 -16.71 -83.02 16.96
CA LYS A 186 -15.40 -82.62 17.52
C LYS A 186 -15.53 -82.36 19.03
N SER A 187 -14.51 -82.78 19.78
CA SER A 187 -14.31 -82.42 21.19
C SER A 187 -14.39 -80.90 21.31
N GLN A 188 -15.23 -80.41 22.23
CA GLN A 188 -15.36 -78.99 22.49
C GLN A 188 -14.02 -78.43 22.98
N LEU A 189 -13.50 -77.42 22.28
CA LEU A 189 -12.21 -76.83 22.59
C LEU A 189 -12.36 -75.53 23.39
N PRO A 190 -11.38 -75.19 24.26
CA PRO A 190 -11.44 -74.00 25.08
C PRO A 190 -11.37 -72.72 24.26
N VAL A 191 -12.07 -71.68 24.71
CA VAL A 191 -11.99 -70.33 24.12
C VAL A 191 -10.73 -69.63 24.64
N THR A 192 -9.65 -69.65 23.85
CA THR A 192 -8.32 -69.15 24.22
C THR A 192 -8.16 -67.64 24.10
N GLY A 193 -9.04 -66.96 23.35
CA GLY A 193 -9.00 -65.51 23.18
C GLY A 193 -10.33 -64.91 22.74
N LEU A 194 -10.57 -63.68 23.16
CA LEU A 194 -11.75 -62.89 22.83
C LEU A 194 -11.31 -61.48 22.41
N GLY A 195 -12.04 -60.86 21.49
CA GLY A 195 -11.78 -59.48 21.06
C GLY A 195 -13.04 -58.79 20.56
N PHE A 196 -13.40 -57.65 21.15
CA PHE A 196 -14.52 -56.85 20.65
C PHE A 196 -14.06 -55.92 19.54
N ARG A 197 -14.88 -55.81 18.49
CA ARG A 197 -14.78 -54.78 17.45
C ARG A 197 -16.05 -53.95 17.47
N VAL A 198 -15.86 -52.64 17.54
CA VAL A 198 -16.94 -51.64 17.49
C VAL A 198 -16.68 -50.75 16.29
N ASP A 199 -17.59 -50.77 15.31
CA ASP A 199 -17.53 -49.93 14.12
C ASP A 199 -18.89 -49.25 13.91
N GLY A 200 -18.97 -47.99 14.34
CA GLY A 200 -20.23 -47.24 14.43
C GLY A 200 -21.25 -47.94 15.32
N GLN A 201 -22.37 -48.38 14.74
CA GLN A 201 -23.42 -49.14 15.44
C GLN A 201 -23.21 -50.66 15.36
N THR A 202 -22.22 -51.14 14.60
CA THR A 202 -21.97 -52.56 14.46
C THR A 202 -21.07 -53.06 15.58
N LEU A 203 -21.60 -54.01 16.35
CA LEU A 203 -20.88 -54.66 17.44
C LEU A 203 -20.59 -56.11 17.08
N GLN A 204 -19.31 -56.48 17.14
CA GLN A 204 -18.84 -57.79 16.78
C GLN A 204 -17.89 -58.35 17.83
N LEU A 205 -17.89 -59.67 17.99
CA LEU A 205 -17.02 -60.39 18.90
C LEU A 205 -16.24 -61.44 18.13
N PHE A 206 -14.92 -61.30 18.13
CA PHE A 206 -13.99 -62.34 17.73
C PHE A 206 -13.82 -63.34 18.88
N ALA A 207 -13.80 -64.62 18.53
CA ALA A 207 -13.55 -65.74 19.40
C ALA A 207 -12.52 -66.66 18.79
N VAL A 208 -11.51 -67.01 19.57
CA VAL A 208 -10.41 -67.88 19.16
C VAL A 208 -10.42 -69.14 20.02
N THR A 209 -10.32 -70.29 19.38
CA THR A 209 -10.02 -71.59 20.00
C THR A 209 -8.65 -72.05 19.49
N PRO A 210 -8.09 -73.20 19.90
CA PRO A 210 -6.91 -73.76 19.25
C PRO A 210 -7.10 -74.07 17.75
N ASP A 211 -8.33 -74.39 17.33
CA ASP A 211 -8.63 -74.89 15.99
C ASP A 211 -9.46 -73.93 15.14
N SER A 212 -9.92 -72.79 15.66
CA SER A 212 -10.79 -71.90 14.88
C SER A 212 -10.73 -70.45 15.31
N VAL A 213 -11.00 -69.57 14.34
CA VAL A 213 -11.24 -68.14 14.54
C VAL A 213 -12.65 -67.85 14.05
N THR A 214 -13.51 -67.41 14.95
CA THR A 214 -14.93 -67.18 14.66
C THR A 214 -15.31 -65.75 15.01
N LEU A 215 -16.11 -65.13 14.16
CA LEU A 215 -16.69 -63.81 14.33
C LEU A 215 -18.19 -63.93 14.59
N PHE A 216 -18.66 -63.25 15.64
CA PHE A 216 -20.08 -63.11 15.96
C PHE A 216 -20.54 -61.68 15.74
N GLY A 217 -21.51 -61.47 14.86
CA GLY A 217 -22.24 -60.21 14.73
C GLY A 217 -23.36 -60.14 15.77
N LEU A 218 -23.23 -59.23 16.74
CA LEU A 218 -24.15 -59.13 17.89
C LEU A 218 -25.37 -58.22 17.63
N HIS A 219 -25.48 -57.64 16.43
CA HIS A 219 -26.60 -56.77 16.04
C HIS A 219 -27.85 -57.57 15.64
N SER A 220 -27.72 -58.82 15.22
CA SER A 220 -28.84 -59.69 14.85
C SER A 220 -29.28 -60.56 16.04
N GLN A 221 -30.57 -60.89 16.10
CA GLN A 221 -31.13 -61.85 17.06
C GLN A 221 -31.74 -63.02 16.25
N PRO A 222 -31.14 -64.22 16.23
CA PRO A 222 -29.93 -64.62 16.94
C PRO A 222 -28.64 -64.01 16.34
N PRO A 223 -27.55 -63.92 17.13
CA PRO A 223 -26.26 -63.42 16.66
C PRO A 223 -25.73 -64.20 15.45
N ARG A 224 -25.30 -63.49 14.41
CA ARG A 224 -24.78 -64.09 13.17
C ARG A 224 -23.37 -64.62 13.41
N LYS A 225 -23.13 -65.90 13.13
CA LYS A 225 -21.83 -66.56 13.25
C LYS A 225 -21.15 -66.67 11.89
N GLN A 226 -19.84 -66.41 11.84
CA GLN A 226 -18.99 -66.61 10.67
C GLN A 226 -17.61 -67.15 11.11
N THR A 227 -17.19 -68.30 10.59
CA THR A 227 -15.83 -68.83 10.83
C THR A 227 -14.87 -68.21 9.82
N LEU A 228 -13.84 -67.52 10.31
CA LEU A 228 -12.84 -66.81 9.51
C LEU A 228 -11.62 -67.68 9.19
N ASP A 229 -11.23 -68.58 10.09
CA ASP A 229 -10.16 -69.57 9.87
C ASP A 229 -10.43 -70.86 10.66
N GLN A 230 -9.94 -71.98 10.15
CA GLN A 230 -9.98 -73.33 10.76
C GLN A 230 -8.66 -73.70 11.45
N ILE A 231 -7.86 -72.68 11.78
CA ILE A 231 -6.68 -72.80 12.62
C ILE A 231 -6.75 -71.65 13.60
N GLY A 232 -6.59 -71.92 14.88
CA GLY A 232 -6.69 -70.90 15.91
C GLY A 232 -5.35 -70.64 16.58
N SER A 233 -5.35 -70.50 17.90
CA SER A 233 -4.11 -70.36 18.69
C SER A 233 -4.26 -70.68 20.18
N SER A 234 -3.12 -70.80 20.85
CA SER A 234 -3.01 -71.03 22.30
C SER A 234 -3.36 -69.79 23.14
N VAL A 235 -3.51 -69.99 24.45
CA VAL A 235 -3.77 -68.93 25.43
C VAL A 235 -2.68 -67.85 25.37
N ASN A 236 -3.06 -66.58 25.62
CA ASN A 236 -2.18 -65.39 25.65
C ASN A 236 -1.52 -64.98 24.32
N SER A 237 -1.81 -65.69 23.22
CA SER A 237 -1.28 -65.38 21.88
C SER A 237 -2.23 -64.54 21.02
N VAL A 238 -3.23 -63.90 21.65
CA VAL A 238 -4.29 -63.13 20.98
C VAL A 238 -4.28 -61.69 21.49
N ALA A 239 -4.38 -60.72 20.58
CA ALA A 239 -4.48 -59.30 20.89
C ALA A 239 -5.41 -58.57 19.90
N MET A 240 -5.76 -57.32 20.19
CA MET A 240 -6.50 -56.44 19.28
C MET A 240 -5.62 -55.24 18.88
N SER A 241 -5.64 -54.84 17.61
CA SER A 241 -4.99 -53.61 17.15
C SER A 241 -5.83 -52.37 17.45
N ASP A 242 -5.22 -51.19 17.39
CA ASP A 242 -5.93 -49.90 17.49
C ASP A 242 -6.98 -49.72 16.37
N ARG A 243 -6.86 -50.49 15.28
CA ARG A 243 -7.81 -50.52 14.15
C ARG A 243 -8.94 -51.54 14.34
N SER A 244 -9.05 -52.14 15.54
CA SER A 244 -9.99 -53.22 15.84
C SER A 244 -9.82 -54.47 14.94
N GLU A 245 -8.58 -54.76 14.56
CA GLU A 245 -8.22 -56.01 13.88
C GLU A 245 -7.77 -57.02 14.94
N LEU A 246 -8.17 -58.29 14.78
CA LEU A 246 -7.75 -59.36 15.67
C LEU A 246 -6.38 -59.88 15.26
N ILE A 247 -5.46 -59.95 16.21
CA ILE A 247 -4.08 -60.41 16.02
C ILE A 247 -3.92 -61.76 16.67
N ILE A 248 -3.41 -62.74 15.93
CA ILE A 248 -3.18 -64.10 16.40
C ILE A 248 -1.73 -64.49 16.13
N GLY A 249 -0.99 -64.84 17.18
CA GLY A 249 0.38 -65.31 17.08
C GLY A 249 0.46 -66.84 17.04
N ARG A 250 0.88 -67.41 15.92
CA ARG A 250 1.20 -68.84 15.78
C ARG A 250 2.72 -69.05 15.74
N PRO A 251 3.23 -70.28 15.92
CA PRO A 251 4.68 -70.55 15.92
C PRO A 251 5.41 -70.06 14.66
N GLU A 252 4.75 -70.10 13.49
CA GLU A 252 5.32 -69.72 12.21
C GLU A 252 5.17 -68.22 11.86
N ALA A 253 4.09 -67.60 12.30
CA ALA A 253 3.74 -66.23 11.90
C ALA A 253 2.70 -65.58 12.82
N VAL A 254 2.58 -64.26 12.72
CA VAL A 254 1.51 -63.47 13.30
C VAL A 254 0.51 -63.12 12.20
N TYR A 255 -0.78 -63.39 12.44
CA TYR A 255 -1.88 -63.19 11.50
C TYR A 255 -2.81 -62.10 11.99
N PHE A 256 -3.26 -61.26 11.06
CA PHE A 256 -4.28 -60.25 11.30
C PHE A 256 -5.60 -60.74 10.71
N TYR A 257 -6.71 -60.48 11.39
CA TYR A 257 -8.05 -60.83 10.96
C TYR A 257 -8.96 -59.61 10.99
N GLU A 258 -9.69 -59.44 9.90
CA GLU A 258 -10.74 -58.46 9.73
C GLU A 258 -12.10 -59.16 9.63
N VAL A 259 -13.15 -58.37 9.43
CA VAL A 259 -14.52 -58.88 9.20
C VAL A 259 -14.63 -59.81 8.00
N ASP A 260 -13.86 -59.53 6.95
CA ASP A 260 -13.94 -60.27 5.69
C ASP A 260 -13.07 -61.54 5.68
N GLY A 261 -12.25 -61.74 6.73
CA GLY A 261 -11.40 -62.92 6.87
C GLY A 261 -9.96 -62.59 7.25
N ARG A 262 -9.04 -63.42 6.78
CA ARG A 262 -7.61 -63.32 7.07
C ARG A 262 -6.97 -62.18 6.28
N GLY A 263 -6.42 -61.22 7.00
CA GLY A 263 -5.64 -60.10 6.48
C GLY A 263 -4.14 -60.41 6.38
N PRO A 264 -3.26 -59.39 6.52
CA PRO A 264 -1.81 -59.56 6.36
C PRO A 264 -1.21 -60.53 7.39
N CYS A 265 -0.12 -61.21 7.02
CA CYS A 265 0.64 -62.05 7.93
C CYS A 265 2.13 -61.70 7.94
N TRP A 266 2.76 -61.91 9.09
CA TRP A 266 4.16 -61.59 9.33
C TRP A 266 4.89 -62.81 9.86
N ALA A 267 5.83 -63.33 9.06
CA ALA A 267 6.61 -64.52 9.41
C ALA A 267 7.63 -64.18 10.51
N PHE A 268 7.34 -64.63 11.73
CA PHE A 268 8.22 -64.57 12.88
C PHE A 268 8.30 -65.99 13.44
N GLU A 269 9.46 -66.61 13.41
CA GLU A 269 9.63 -67.99 13.90
C GLU A 269 9.76 -68.04 15.43
N GLY A 270 9.19 -69.08 16.04
CA GLY A 270 9.29 -69.35 17.48
C GLY A 270 7.93 -69.35 18.18
N GLU A 271 7.84 -69.94 19.36
CA GLU A 271 6.58 -70.07 20.09
C GLU A 271 6.13 -68.71 20.64
N LYS A 272 4.90 -68.29 20.35
CA LYS A 272 4.35 -66.99 20.78
C LYS A 272 3.69 -67.12 22.14
N LYS A 273 4.42 -66.75 23.20
CA LYS A 273 3.90 -66.84 24.58
C LYS A 273 2.94 -65.71 24.92
N PHE A 274 3.28 -64.49 24.48
CA PHE A 274 2.44 -63.31 24.70
C PHE A 274 2.41 -62.43 23.45
N MET A 275 1.22 -61.90 23.17
CA MET A 275 0.96 -60.96 22.09
C MET A 275 0.30 -59.71 22.65
N GLY A 276 0.64 -58.55 22.09
CA GLY A 276 0.08 -57.28 22.52
C GLY A 276 0.21 -56.23 21.43
N TRP A 277 -0.43 -55.09 21.68
CA TRP A 277 -0.41 -53.96 20.78
C TRP A 277 -0.20 -52.68 21.57
N PHE A 278 0.71 -51.83 21.09
CA PHE A 278 1.00 -50.55 21.73
C PHE A 278 1.31 -49.50 20.68
N ARG A 279 0.43 -48.50 20.52
CA ARG A 279 0.65 -47.30 19.66
C ARG A 279 1.13 -47.63 18.25
N GLY A 280 0.55 -48.64 17.61
CA GLY A 280 0.95 -49.07 16.26
C GLY A 280 2.12 -50.07 16.21
N TYR A 281 2.74 -50.40 17.34
CA TYR A 281 3.75 -51.44 17.46
C TYR A 281 3.12 -52.77 17.88
N LEU A 282 3.59 -53.85 17.26
CA LEU A 282 3.27 -55.21 17.65
C LEU A 282 4.23 -55.67 18.75
N LEU A 283 3.67 -56.08 19.89
CA LEU A 283 4.41 -56.60 21.03
C LEU A 283 4.37 -58.12 21.02
N CYS A 284 5.53 -58.74 21.17
CA CYS A 284 5.61 -60.19 21.06
C CYS A 284 6.70 -60.78 21.97
N VAL A 285 6.31 -61.68 22.85
CA VAL A 285 7.24 -62.54 23.60
C VAL A 285 7.37 -63.87 22.85
N ILE A 286 8.54 -64.08 22.26
CA ILE A 286 8.86 -65.26 21.46
C ILE A 286 9.83 -66.13 22.23
N SER A 287 9.47 -67.39 22.44
CA SER A 287 10.38 -68.42 22.94
C SER A 287 11.11 -69.08 21.79
N ASP A 288 12.44 -69.00 21.81
CA ASP A 288 13.29 -69.69 20.84
C ASP A 288 13.43 -71.16 21.23
N GLN A 289 12.84 -72.06 20.44
CA GLN A 289 12.91 -73.51 20.67
C GLN A 289 14.34 -74.06 20.67
N ARG A 290 15.31 -73.36 20.05
CA ARG A 290 16.71 -73.81 20.00
C ARG A 290 17.47 -73.54 21.29
N ASN A 291 17.15 -72.42 21.95
CA ASN A 291 17.92 -71.91 23.08
C ASN A 291 17.13 -71.87 24.40
N GLY A 292 15.80 -72.08 24.35
CA GLY A 292 14.90 -72.00 25.50
C GLY A 292 14.80 -70.62 26.13
N LYS A 293 15.28 -69.57 25.45
CA LYS A 293 15.27 -68.19 25.95
C LYS A 293 14.04 -67.46 25.41
N ASP A 294 13.35 -66.75 26.30
CA ASP A 294 12.26 -65.88 25.94
C ASP A 294 12.81 -64.51 25.53
N THR A 295 12.38 -64.01 24.37
CA THR A 295 12.77 -62.70 23.87
C THR A 295 11.54 -61.84 23.69
N PHE A 296 11.56 -60.66 24.29
CA PHE A 296 10.55 -59.66 24.07
C PHE A 296 10.96 -58.76 22.89
N ASN A 297 10.09 -58.66 21.89
CA ASN A 297 10.33 -57.91 20.67
C ASN A 297 9.20 -56.91 20.45
N VAL A 298 9.57 -55.69 20.10
CA VAL A 298 8.66 -54.62 19.68
C VAL A 298 8.87 -54.40 18.19
N TYR A 299 7.86 -54.72 17.38
CA TYR A 299 7.93 -54.64 15.93
C TYR A 299 7.17 -53.43 15.40
N ASP A 300 7.82 -52.67 14.53
CA ASP A 300 7.16 -51.70 13.67
C ASP A 300 6.93 -52.36 12.30
N LEU A 301 5.68 -52.77 12.10
CA LEU A 301 5.27 -53.49 10.89
C LEU A 301 5.28 -52.57 9.66
N LYS A 302 5.02 -51.25 9.83
CA LYS A 302 4.97 -50.30 8.71
C LYS A 302 6.36 -50.09 8.13
N ASN A 303 7.35 -49.87 9.00
CA ASN A 303 8.74 -49.64 8.59
C ASN A 303 9.59 -50.93 8.51
N ARG A 304 8.99 -52.09 8.80
CA ARG A 304 9.65 -53.41 8.80
C ARG A 304 10.92 -53.44 9.66
N LEU A 305 10.85 -52.85 10.85
CA LEU A 305 11.96 -52.76 11.79
C LEU A 305 11.62 -53.35 13.16
N ILE A 306 12.65 -53.79 13.87
CA ILE A 306 12.55 -54.20 15.28
C ILE A 306 12.92 -52.97 16.09
N ALA A 307 11.92 -52.32 16.68
CA ALA A 307 12.06 -51.09 17.43
C ALA A 307 12.73 -51.29 18.80
N HIS A 308 12.62 -52.51 19.35
CA HIS A 308 13.33 -52.93 20.56
C HIS A 308 13.34 -54.46 20.66
N SER A 309 14.38 -55.03 21.27
CA SER A 309 14.48 -56.47 21.49
C SER A 309 15.40 -56.81 22.65
N ILE A 310 14.84 -57.48 23.66
CA ILE A 310 15.53 -57.79 24.92
C ILE A 310 15.21 -59.22 25.34
N VAL A 311 16.19 -59.91 25.93
CA VAL A 311 15.98 -61.24 26.52
C VAL A 311 15.29 -61.04 27.87
N VAL A 312 14.18 -61.74 28.08
CA VAL A 312 13.38 -61.66 29.29
C VAL A 312 13.31 -63.02 29.98
N LYS A 313 12.98 -62.99 31.28
CA LYS A 313 12.59 -64.21 32.00
C LYS A 313 11.17 -64.63 31.57
N GLU A 314 10.64 -65.67 32.19
CA GLU A 314 9.26 -66.08 31.98
C GLU A 314 8.30 -64.94 32.36
N VAL A 315 7.60 -64.42 31.36
CA VAL A 315 6.60 -63.35 31.50
C VAL A 315 5.29 -63.96 31.98
N SER A 316 4.69 -63.38 33.02
CA SER A 316 3.36 -63.76 33.50
C SER A 316 2.27 -62.83 32.94
N HIS A 317 2.56 -61.52 32.85
CA HIS A 317 1.61 -60.52 32.37
C HIS A 317 2.28 -59.43 31.53
N MET A 318 1.54 -58.92 30.54
CA MET A 318 1.94 -57.78 29.72
C MET A 318 0.83 -56.74 29.70
N LEU A 319 1.15 -55.52 30.09
CA LEU A 319 0.22 -54.40 30.23
C LEU A 319 0.79 -53.15 29.55
N CYS A 320 -0.08 -52.17 29.28
CA CYS A 320 0.30 -50.89 28.70
C CYS A 320 -0.36 -49.77 29.51
N GLU A 321 0.44 -48.96 30.20
CA GLU A 321 -0.04 -47.83 31.03
C GLU A 321 1.03 -46.74 31.10
N TRP A 322 0.63 -45.50 31.37
CA TRP A 322 1.55 -44.34 31.45
C TRP A 322 2.38 -44.07 30.17
N GLY A 323 1.93 -44.59 29.03
CA GLY A 323 2.70 -44.55 27.79
C GLY A 323 3.93 -45.48 27.79
N ASN A 324 3.96 -46.48 28.67
CA ASN A 324 4.99 -47.50 28.77
C ASN A 324 4.39 -48.89 28.60
N ILE A 325 5.22 -49.83 28.18
CA ILE A 325 4.93 -51.25 28.17
C ILE A 325 5.50 -51.86 29.45
N ILE A 326 4.67 -52.58 30.19
CA ILE A 326 5.01 -53.17 31.49
C ILE A 326 4.93 -54.69 31.35
N LEU A 327 6.04 -55.36 31.57
CA LEU A 327 6.11 -56.81 31.65
C LEU A 327 6.32 -57.22 33.10
N ILE A 328 5.45 -58.07 33.63
CA ILE A 328 5.60 -58.69 34.94
C ILE A 328 6.08 -60.12 34.71
N MET A 329 7.13 -60.52 35.42
CA MET A 329 7.72 -61.85 35.32
C MET A 329 7.12 -62.79 36.38
N SER A 330 7.28 -64.10 36.20
CA SER A 330 6.85 -65.11 37.18
C SER A 330 7.50 -64.96 38.56
N ASP A 331 8.69 -64.37 38.63
CA ASP A 331 9.45 -64.12 39.87
C ASP A 331 9.13 -62.76 40.53
N LYS A 332 8.04 -62.10 40.12
CA LYS A 332 7.63 -60.76 40.57
C LYS A 332 8.58 -59.62 40.17
N SER A 333 9.63 -59.87 39.39
CA SER A 333 10.37 -58.77 38.75
C SER A 333 9.54 -58.14 37.63
N ALA A 334 9.74 -56.85 37.38
CA ALA A 334 9.02 -56.10 36.36
C ALA A 334 9.97 -55.34 35.44
N LEU A 335 9.63 -55.27 34.15
CA LEU A 335 10.35 -54.49 33.15
C LEU A 335 9.41 -53.44 32.56
N CYS A 336 9.77 -52.18 32.71
CA CYS A 336 9.00 -51.04 32.19
C CYS A 336 9.79 -50.36 31.08
N ILE A 337 9.36 -50.54 29.83
CA ILE A 337 9.98 -49.87 28.70
C ILE A 337 9.10 -48.73 28.18
N GLY A 338 9.72 -47.60 27.90
CA GLY A 338 9.05 -46.45 27.29
C GLY A 338 9.66 -46.11 25.93
N GLU A 339 8.84 -45.56 25.04
CA GLU A 339 9.32 -45.04 23.76
C GLU A 339 10.19 -43.79 23.99
N LYS A 340 11.31 -43.70 23.27
CA LYS A 340 12.17 -42.51 23.25
C LYS A 340 11.49 -41.36 22.51
N ASP A 341 11.95 -40.15 22.80
CA ASP A 341 11.51 -38.94 22.11
C ASP A 341 11.85 -38.99 20.60
N MET A 342 11.15 -38.16 19.82
CA MET A 342 11.29 -38.14 18.37
C MET A 342 12.70 -37.74 17.91
N GLU A 343 13.33 -36.77 18.58
CA GLU A 343 14.67 -36.28 18.22
C GLU A 343 15.71 -37.39 18.37
N SER A 344 15.70 -38.10 19.51
CA SER A 344 16.57 -39.25 19.76
C SER A 344 16.38 -40.35 18.71
N LYS A 345 15.14 -40.67 18.32
CA LYS A 345 14.86 -41.67 17.28
C LYS A 345 15.38 -41.23 15.92
N LEU A 346 15.16 -39.97 15.55
CA LEU A 346 15.64 -39.39 14.29
C LEU A 346 17.16 -39.38 14.22
N ASP A 347 17.85 -38.99 15.30
CA ASP A 347 19.31 -39.00 15.36
C ASP A 347 19.90 -40.41 15.20
N MET A 348 19.25 -41.43 15.76
CA MET A 348 19.65 -42.83 15.53
C MET A 348 19.49 -43.25 14.07
N LEU A 349 18.42 -42.79 13.41
CA LEU A 349 18.18 -43.06 11.98
C LEU A 349 19.17 -42.30 11.10
N PHE A 350 19.48 -41.04 11.39
CA PHE A 350 20.45 -40.22 10.67
C PHE A 350 21.86 -40.78 10.77
N LYS A 351 22.30 -41.21 11.96
CA LYS A 351 23.61 -41.86 12.16
C LYS A 351 23.79 -43.12 11.31
N ARG A 352 22.70 -43.81 10.96
CA ARG A 352 22.71 -45.00 10.09
C ARG A 352 22.30 -44.72 8.65
N ASN A 353 22.15 -43.45 8.25
CA ASN A 353 21.73 -42.99 6.92
C ASN A 353 20.36 -43.55 6.47
N LEU A 354 19.41 -43.73 7.39
CA LEU A 354 18.08 -44.29 7.11
C LEU A 354 16.99 -43.21 7.01
N TYR A 355 17.18 -42.31 6.05
CA TYR A 355 16.32 -41.15 5.86
C TYR A 355 14.90 -41.50 5.43
N THR A 356 14.70 -42.54 4.61
CA THR A 356 13.35 -42.98 4.19
C THR A 356 12.50 -43.46 5.36
N VAL A 357 13.11 -44.19 6.30
CA VAL A 357 12.48 -44.61 7.56
C VAL A 357 12.20 -43.40 8.45
N ALA A 358 13.12 -42.42 8.49
CA ALA A 358 12.91 -41.18 9.24
C ALA A 358 11.71 -40.38 8.71
N ILE A 359 11.56 -40.26 7.39
CA ILE A 359 10.41 -39.59 6.76
C ILE A 359 9.11 -40.31 7.12
N ASN A 360 9.05 -41.63 6.97
CA ASN A 360 7.86 -42.42 7.35
C ASN A 360 7.53 -42.27 8.84
N LEU A 361 8.54 -42.23 9.71
CA LEU A 361 8.36 -42.06 11.15
C LEU A 361 7.69 -40.72 11.45
N VAL A 362 8.21 -39.61 10.90
CA VAL A 362 7.67 -38.26 11.08
C VAL A 362 6.25 -38.13 10.52
N GLN A 363 6.01 -38.66 9.33
CA GLN A 363 4.66 -38.68 8.73
C GLN A 363 3.67 -39.51 9.55
N SER A 364 4.09 -40.67 10.06
CA SER A 364 3.22 -41.57 10.82
C SER A 364 2.84 -41.04 12.20
N GLN A 365 3.71 -40.26 12.83
CA GLN A 365 3.47 -39.66 14.15
C GLN A 365 2.87 -38.24 14.06
N GLN A 366 2.44 -37.82 12.85
CA GLN A 366 1.87 -36.48 12.59
C GLN A 366 2.74 -35.35 13.14
N ALA A 367 4.06 -35.45 13.00
CA ALA A 367 4.95 -34.39 13.42
C ALA A 367 4.79 -33.15 12.52
N ASP A 368 5.12 -31.98 13.08
CA ASP A 368 4.94 -30.69 12.43
C ASP A 368 5.59 -30.65 11.04
N ALA A 369 4.98 -29.90 10.13
CA ALA A 369 5.47 -29.78 8.76
C ALA A 369 6.90 -29.20 8.70
N ALA A 370 7.29 -28.37 9.68
CA ALA A 370 8.65 -27.88 9.85
C ALA A 370 9.65 -29.00 10.22
N ALA A 371 9.28 -29.91 11.13
CA ALA A 371 10.11 -31.06 11.47
C ALA A 371 10.27 -32.02 10.27
N THR A 372 9.20 -32.21 9.50
CA THR A 372 9.24 -32.98 8.25
C THR A 372 10.19 -32.35 7.23
N ALA A 373 10.10 -31.03 7.04
CA ALA A 373 10.98 -30.30 6.15
C ALA A 373 12.45 -30.39 6.57
N GLU A 374 12.76 -30.39 7.87
CA GLU A 374 14.13 -30.56 8.37
C GLU A 374 14.69 -31.96 8.07
N VAL A 375 13.88 -33.02 8.21
CA VAL A 375 14.28 -34.38 7.80
C VAL A 375 14.54 -34.46 6.31
N LEU A 376 13.66 -33.88 5.49
CA LEU A 376 13.81 -33.81 4.03
C LEU A 376 15.03 -32.99 3.61
N ARG A 377 15.33 -31.88 4.31
CA ARG A 377 16.55 -31.08 4.10
C ARG A 377 17.81 -31.90 4.37
N LYS A 378 17.87 -32.60 5.51
CA LYS A 378 19.01 -33.48 5.84
C LYS A 378 19.15 -34.63 4.84
N TYR A 379 18.04 -35.16 4.32
CA TYR A 379 18.05 -36.18 3.29
C TYR A 379 18.55 -35.64 1.95
N GLY A 380 18.06 -34.48 1.52
CA GLY A 380 18.52 -33.77 0.33
C GLY A 380 20.01 -33.43 0.41
N ASP A 381 20.50 -32.97 1.57
CA ASP A 381 21.93 -32.69 1.78
C ASP A 381 22.80 -33.95 1.64
N HIS A 382 22.33 -35.09 2.17
CA HIS A 382 23.02 -36.37 2.02
C HIS A 382 23.07 -36.83 0.56
N LEU A 383 21.95 -36.76 -0.16
CA LEU A 383 21.89 -37.09 -1.58
C LEU A 383 22.76 -36.17 -2.43
N TYR A 384 22.76 -34.87 -2.12
CA TYR A 384 23.62 -33.88 -2.75
C TYR A 384 25.11 -34.20 -2.54
N SER A 385 25.50 -34.62 -1.33
CA SER A 385 26.88 -35.04 -1.03
C SER A 385 27.30 -36.31 -1.80
N LYS A 386 26.34 -37.17 -2.15
CA LYS A 386 26.53 -38.37 -2.98
C LYS A 386 26.54 -38.08 -4.48
N GLN A 387 26.38 -36.82 -4.88
CA GLN A 387 26.26 -36.38 -6.28
C GLN A 387 24.97 -36.85 -6.98
N ASP A 388 23.96 -37.28 -6.22
CA ASP A 388 22.64 -37.61 -6.74
C ASP A 388 21.75 -36.36 -6.70
N TYR A 389 21.94 -35.49 -7.68
CA TYR A 389 21.37 -34.13 -7.68
C TYR A 389 19.87 -34.09 -7.97
N ASP A 390 19.38 -35.01 -8.79
CA ASP A 390 17.98 -35.03 -9.23
C ASP A 390 17.08 -35.51 -8.10
N GLU A 391 17.47 -36.60 -7.42
CA GLU A 391 16.77 -37.07 -6.22
C GLU A 391 16.92 -36.08 -5.06
N ALA A 392 18.09 -35.45 -4.89
CA ALA A 392 18.25 -34.39 -3.90
C ALA A 392 17.27 -33.23 -4.16
N MET A 393 17.11 -32.83 -5.42
CA MET A 393 16.19 -31.77 -5.80
C MET A 393 14.73 -32.13 -5.54
N ALA A 394 14.32 -33.37 -5.82
CA ALA A 394 12.99 -33.86 -5.49
C ALA A 394 12.68 -33.74 -3.99
N GLN A 395 13.67 -33.97 -3.12
CA GLN A 395 13.50 -33.75 -1.67
C GLN A 395 13.41 -32.27 -1.32
N TYR A 396 14.24 -31.40 -1.91
CA TYR A 396 14.18 -29.96 -1.65
C TYR A 396 12.85 -29.33 -2.12
N ILE A 397 12.26 -29.78 -3.22
CA ILE A 397 10.94 -29.31 -3.69
C ILE A 397 9.84 -29.58 -2.65
N ASN A 398 9.93 -30.69 -1.91
CA ASN A 398 9.01 -31.02 -0.83
C ASN A 398 9.21 -30.16 0.43
N THR A 399 10.33 -29.42 0.53
CA THR A 399 10.59 -28.49 1.65
C THR A 399 10.11 -27.06 1.40
N ILE A 400 9.61 -26.76 0.20
CA ILE A 400 9.11 -25.42 -0.16
C ILE A 400 7.97 -25.01 0.77
N GLY A 401 8.10 -23.82 1.38
CA GLY A 401 7.18 -23.27 2.37
C GLY A 401 7.71 -23.31 3.80
N HIS A 402 8.72 -24.14 4.06
CA HIS A 402 9.35 -24.25 5.38
C HIS A 402 10.86 -24.00 5.35
N LEU A 403 11.53 -24.36 4.25
CA LEU A 403 12.94 -24.05 4.03
C LEU A 403 13.09 -22.77 3.20
N GLU A 404 14.03 -21.91 3.56
CA GLU A 404 14.34 -20.71 2.77
C GLU A 404 14.87 -21.09 1.37
N PRO A 405 14.26 -20.57 0.28
CA PRO A 405 14.71 -20.86 -1.08
C PRO A 405 16.19 -20.56 -1.34
N SER A 406 16.74 -19.52 -0.70
CA SER A 406 18.15 -19.13 -0.80
C SER A 406 19.11 -20.28 -0.50
N TYR A 407 18.78 -21.16 0.45
CA TYR A 407 19.62 -22.30 0.82
C TYR A 407 19.80 -23.28 -0.35
N VAL A 408 18.71 -23.58 -1.06
CA VAL A 408 18.72 -24.50 -2.21
C VAL A 408 19.33 -23.81 -3.42
N ILE A 409 18.94 -22.56 -3.70
CA ILE A 409 19.44 -21.79 -4.85
C ILE A 409 20.97 -21.67 -4.79
N GLN A 410 21.55 -21.35 -3.64
CA GLN A 410 23.01 -21.23 -3.48
C GLN A 410 23.76 -22.53 -3.81
N LYS A 411 23.16 -23.69 -3.54
CA LYS A 411 23.75 -25.00 -3.85
C LYS A 411 23.69 -25.35 -5.34
N PHE A 412 22.71 -24.82 -6.08
CA PHE A 412 22.45 -25.20 -7.47
C PHE A 412 22.73 -24.07 -8.50
N LEU A 413 23.43 -23.00 -8.10
CA LEU A 413 23.80 -21.87 -8.98
C LEU A 413 24.83 -22.22 -10.08
N ASP A 414 25.46 -23.40 -10.02
CA ASP A 414 26.41 -23.87 -11.04
C ASP A 414 25.71 -24.02 -12.41
N ALA A 415 26.36 -23.52 -13.46
CA ALA A 415 25.87 -23.58 -14.84
C ALA A 415 25.61 -25.03 -15.31
N GLN A 416 26.33 -26.02 -14.79
CA GLN A 416 26.09 -27.44 -15.12
C GLN A 416 24.75 -27.97 -14.58
N ARG A 417 24.13 -27.28 -13.62
CA ARG A 417 22.94 -27.75 -12.88
C ARG A 417 21.73 -26.84 -13.06
N ILE A 418 21.78 -26.00 -14.08
CA ILE A 418 20.73 -25.05 -14.42
C ILE A 418 19.35 -25.72 -14.56
N HIS A 419 19.28 -26.98 -15.04
CA HIS A 419 18.01 -27.73 -15.13
C HIS A 419 17.38 -28.01 -13.76
N ASN A 420 18.19 -28.40 -12.77
CA ASN A 420 17.73 -28.67 -11.41
C ASN A 420 17.30 -27.38 -10.70
N LEU A 421 18.07 -26.30 -10.87
CA LEU A 421 17.68 -24.98 -10.38
C LEU A 421 16.37 -24.49 -11.02
N THR A 422 16.21 -24.70 -12.34
CA THR A 422 14.99 -24.34 -13.07
C THR A 422 13.79 -25.10 -12.51
N ASN A 423 13.91 -26.42 -12.32
CA ASN A 423 12.84 -27.26 -11.75
C ASN A 423 12.42 -26.79 -10.34
N TYR A 424 13.39 -26.42 -9.50
CA TYR A 424 13.09 -25.85 -8.17
C TYR A 424 12.31 -24.54 -8.26
N LEU A 425 12.76 -23.62 -9.11
CA LEU A 425 12.14 -22.31 -9.29
C LEU A 425 10.75 -22.41 -9.93
N GLU A 426 10.54 -23.35 -10.85
CA GLU A 426 9.23 -23.68 -11.43
C GLU A 426 8.25 -24.12 -10.32
N ASN A 427 8.62 -25.10 -9.50
CA ASN A 427 7.79 -25.58 -8.39
C ASN A 427 7.54 -24.49 -7.32
N LEU A 428 8.53 -23.61 -7.09
CA LEU A 428 8.38 -22.47 -6.18
C LEU A 428 7.33 -21.47 -6.70
N HIS A 429 7.30 -21.25 -8.02
CA HIS A 429 6.30 -20.42 -8.69
C HIS A 429 4.91 -21.06 -8.70
N GLU A 430 4.79 -22.36 -8.96
CA GLU A 430 3.51 -23.09 -8.92
C GLU A 430 2.85 -23.00 -7.53
N LYS A 431 3.66 -23.03 -6.47
CA LYS A 431 3.19 -22.87 -5.08
C LYS A 431 2.90 -21.42 -4.68
N GLY A 432 3.17 -20.43 -5.54
CA GLY A 432 2.92 -19.01 -5.27
C GLY A 432 3.83 -18.37 -4.21
N LEU A 433 4.96 -19.02 -3.88
CA LEU A 433 5.91 -18.57 -2.86
C LEU A 433 7.19 -17.94 -3.46
N ALA A 434 7.20 -17.72 -4.77
CA ALA A 434 8.30 -17.08 -5.47
C ALA A 434 8.32 -15.56 -5.22
N SER A 435 9.52 -15.01 -4.99
CA SER A 435 9.75 -13.57 -4.92
C SER A 435 10.11 -13.03 -6.30
N LYS A 436 10.13 -11.70 -6.46
CA LYS A 436 10.54 -11.03 -7.71
C LYS A 436 11.95 -11.43 -8.16
N ASP A 437 12.86 -11.65 -7.20
CA ASP A 437 14.24 -12.09 -7.46
C ASP A 437 14.28 -13.53 -7.96
N HIS A 438 13.46 -14.42 -7.39
CA HIS A 438 13.33 -15.80 -7.84
C HIS A 438 12.79 -15.87 -9.27
N THR A 439 11.83 -15.01 -9.61
CA THR A 439 11.29 -14.94 -10.97
C THR A 439 12.33 -14.45 -11.97
N THR A 440 13.12 -13.45 -11.58
CA THR A 440 14.22 -12.94 -12.41
C THR A 440 15.26 -14.01 -12.67
N LEU A 441 15.61 -14.79 -11.63
CA LEU A 441 16.54 -15.90 -11.77
C LEU A 441 15.98 -16.99 -12.70
N LEU A 442 14.68 -17.27 -12.63
CA LEU A 442 14.01 -18.22 -13.54
C LEU A 442 14.05 -17.74 -15.00
N LEU A 443 13.78 -16.45 -15.28
CA LEU A 443 13.94 -15.87 -16.62
C LEU A 443 15.38 -15.98 -17.13
N ASN A 444 16.36 -15.70 -16.26
CA ASN A 444 17.77 -15.86 -16.60
C ASN A 444 18.12 -17.33 -16.90
N CYS A 445 17.47 -18.29 -16.22
CA CYS A 445 17.64 -19.70 -16.51
C CYS A 445 17.07 -20.07 -17.89
N TYR A 446 15.83 -19.67 -18.21
CA TYR A 446 15.22 -19.94 -19.51
C TYR A 446 15.99 -19.35 -20.68
N THR A 447 16.45 -18.10 -20.55
CA THR A 447 17.23 -17.42 -21.60
C THR A 447 18.58 -18.11 -21.84
N LYS A 448 19.26 -18.56 -20.78
CA LYS A 448 20.52 -19.34 -20.89
C LYS A 448 20.30 -20.74 -21.47
N LEU A 449 19.20 -21.40 -21.12
CA LEU A 449 18.83 -22.71 -21.65
C LEU A 449 18.32 -22.67 -23.10
N LYS A 450 18.03 -21.47 -23.63
CA LYS A 450 17.41 -21.24 -24.94
C LYS A 450 16.07 -21.98 -25.09
N ASP A 451 15.35 -22.16 -23.99
CA ASP A 451 14.03 -22.80 -23.97
C ASP A 451 12.96 -21.76 -24.32
N VAL A 452 12.76 -21.56 -25.63
CA VAL A 452 11.84 -20.54 -26.16
C VAL A 452 10.38 -20.90 -25.90
N GLU A 453 10.05 -22.20 -25.82
CA GLU A 453 8.67 -22.64 -25.56
C GLU A 453 8.26 -22.33 -24.12
N LYS A 454 9.08 -22.72 -23.13
CA LYS A 454 8.80 -22.39 -21.73
C LYS A 454 8.80 -20.89 -21.47
N LEU A 455 9.72 -20.15 -22.10
CA LEU A 455 9.74 -18.69 -22.00
C LEU A 455 8.46 -18.06 -22.58
N ASN A 456 7.97 -18.58 -23.70
CA ASN A 456 6.70 -18.13 -24.29
C ASN A 456 5.52 -18.44 -23.37
N VAL A 457 5.42 -19.65 -22.82
CA VAL A 457 4.36 -20.01 -21.87
C VAL A 457 4.43 -19.10 -20.65
N PHE A 458 5.62 -18.88 -20.09
CA PHE A 458 5.82 -18.06 -18.89
C PHE A 458 5.43 -16.59 -19.10
N ILE A 459 5.72 -16.02 -20.29
CA ILE A 459 5.44 -14.62 -20.61
C ILE A 459 4.00 -14.42 -21.11
N LYS A 460 3.50 -15.33 -21.95
CA LYS A 460 2.22 -15.20 -22.68
C LYS A 460 1.04 -15.89 -22.00
N SER A 461 1.24 -16.70 -20.95
CA SER A 461 0.11 -17.31 -20.21
C SER A 461 -0.86 -16.23 -19.74
N GLU A 462 -2.15 -16.44 -20.03
CA GLU A 462 -3.24 -15.47 -19.84
C GLU A 462 -3.72 -15.37 -18.37
N ASP A 463 -3.20 -16.19 -17.46
CA ASP A 463 -3.70 -16.35 -16.09
C ASP A 463 -3.15 -15.35 -15.06
N SER A 464 -3.11 -14.05 -15.36
CA SER A 464 -2.76 -13.05 -14.32
C SER A 464 -3.59 -11.78 -14.48
N VAL A 465 -4.85 -11.88 -14.04
CA VAL A 465 -5.68 -10.73 -13.68
C VAL A 465 -5.04 -10.08 -12.44
N GLY A 466 -4.23 -9.04 -12.65
CA GLY A 466 -3.62 -8.23 -11.60
C GLY A 466 -2.24 -8.74 -11.15
N GLU A 467 -1.24 -7.86 -11.29
CA GLU A 467 0.20 -8.05 -11.01
C GLU A 467 0.97 -9.03 -11.92
N HIS A 468 1.95 -8.47 -12.66
CA HIS A 468 2.97 -9.27 -13.31
C HIS A 468 3.77 -10.04 -12.24
N LYS A 469 3.82 -11.37 -12.34
CA LYS A 469 4.58 -12.26 -11.41
C LYS A 469 6.10 -12.04 -11.44
N PHE A 470 6.59 -11.15 -12.28
CA PHE A 470 7.99 -10.81 -12.50
C PHE A 470 8.18 -9.30 -12.54
N ASP A 471 9.40 -8.86 -12.25
CA ASP A 471 9.79 -7.48 -12.50
C ASP A 471 9.82 -7.22 -14.01
N VAL A 472 8.85 -6.43 -14.48
CA VAL A 472 8.66 -6.05 -15.88
C VAL A 472 9.93 -5.39 -16.44
N GLU A 473 10.57 -4.53 -15.67
CA GLU A 473 11.73 -3.78 -16.16
C GLU A 473 12.93 -4.71 -16.34
N THR A 474 13.20 -5.56 -15.35
CA THR A 474 14.28 -6.54 -15.45
C THR A 474 13.99 -7.58 -16.54
N ALA A 475 12.75 -8.04 -16.68
CA ALA A 475 12.37 -8.97 -17.75
C ALA A 475 12.61 -8.39 -19.15
N ILE A 476 12.25 -7.12 -19.37
CA ILE A 476 12.52 -6.41 -20.62
C ILE A 476 14.03 -6.32 -20.87
N ARG A 477 14.82 -5.91 -19.86
CA ARG A 477 16.28 -5.77 -19.98
C ARG A 477 16.96 -7.11 -20.29
N VAL A 478 16.60 -8.17 -19.57
CA VAL A 478 17.15 -9.52 -19.76
C VAL A 478 16.80 -10.07 -21.14
N CYS A 479 15.53 -9.93 -21.56
CA CYS A 479 15.10 -10.39 -22.89
C CYS A 479 15.78 -9.58 -24.00
N ARG A 480 15.92 -8.25 -23.85
CA ARG A 480 16.63 -7.37 -24.79
C ARG A 480 18.12 -7.74 -24.88
N ALA A 481 18.80 -7.95 -23.75
CA ALA A 481 20.21 -8.33 -23.72
C ALA A 481 20.49 -9.73 -24.30
N ALA A 482 19.50 -10.63 -24.22
CA ALA A 482 19.56 -11.96 -24.82
C ALA A 482 19.04 -12.02 -26.28
N ASN A 483 18.82 -10.86 -26.92
CA ASN A 483 18.30 -10.70 -28.29
C ASN A 483 16.87 -11.26 -28.54
N TYR A 484 16.07 -11.44 -27.50
CA TYR A 484 14.64 -11.81 -27.61
C TYR A 484 13.75 -10.55 -27.67
N HIS A 485 14.00 -9.67 -28.66
CA HIS A 485 13.34 -8.36 -28.79
C HIS A 485 11.80 -8.47 -28.87
N GLU A 486 11.27 -9.47 -29.58
CA GLU A 486 9.82 -9.71 -29.69
C GLU A 486 9.16 -10.06 -28.33
N HIS A 487 9.87 -10.79 -27.46
CA HIS A 487 9.36 -11.14 -26.13
C HIS A 487 9.42 -9.94 -25.19
N ALA A 488 10.51 -9.17 -25.25
CA ALA A 488 10.65 -7.90 -24.53
C ALA A 488 9.56 -6.90 -24.93
N MET A 489 9.27 -6.80 -26.24
CA MET A 489 8.23 -5.97 -26.81
C MET A 489 6.83 -6.39 -26.33
N TYR A 490 6.54 -7.70 -26.33
CA TYR A 490 5.28 -8.23 -25.80
C TYR A 490 5.08 -7.87 -24.32
N VAL A 491 6.11 -8.07 -23.49
CA VAL A 491 6.08 -7.72 -22.06
C VAL A 491 5.84 -6.23 -21.87
N ALA A 492 6.57 -5.37 -22.59
CA ALA A 492 6.44 -3.92 -22.49
C ALA A 492 5.02 -3.44 -22.87
N LYS A 493 4.44 -3.99 -23.95
CA LYS A 493 3.09 -3.67 -24.40
C LYS A 493 2.02 -4.10 -23.39
N LYS A 494 2.12 -5.32 -22.86
CA LYS A 494 1.15 -5.86 -21.89
C LYS A 494 1.20 -5.13 -20.55
N ALA A 495 2.38 -4.67 -20.14
CA ALA A 495 2.59 -3.95 -18.88
C ALA A 495 2.32 -2.43 -18.94
N GLY A 496 1.90 -1.90 -20.10
CA GLY A 496 1.70 -0.46 -20.28
C GLY A 496 2.98 0.37 -20.14
N ARG A 497 4.16 -0.24 -20.37
CA ARG A 497 5.45 0.46 -20.35
C ARG A 497 5.78 0.97 -21.74
N HIS A 498 5.09 2.04 -22.15
CA HIS A 498 5.15 2.61 -23.49
C HIS A 498 6.56 3.07 -23.88
N GLU A 499 7.31 3.67 -22.95
CA GLU A 499 8.70 4.12 -23.15
C GLU A 499 9.60 2.97 -23.62
N TRP A 500 9.58 1.84 -22.91
CA TRP A 500 10.39 0.67 -23.25
C TRP A 500 9.96 0.01 -24.57
N TYR A 501 8.66 -0.03 -24.84
CA TYR A 501 8.13 -0.57 -26.10
C TYR A 501 8.62 0.25 -27.31
N LEU A 502 8.49 1.57 -27.23
CA LEU A 502 8.93 2.49 -28.28
C LEU A 502 10.45 2.50 -28.41
N LYS A 503 11.18 2.44 -27.31
CA LYS A 503 12.65 2.33 -27.33
C LYS A 503 13.12 1.11 -28.11
N ILE A 504 12.50 -0.06 -27.89
CA ILE A 504 12.84 -1.29 -28.63
C ILE A 504 12.48 -1.14 -30.12
N LEU A 505 11.32 -0.56 -30.45
CA LEU A 505 10.91 -0.37 -31.84
C LEU A 505 11.81 0.62 -32.60
N LEU A 506 12.22 1.72 -31.95
CA LEU A 506 12.96 2.81 -32.58
C LEU A 506 14.48 2.57 -32.60
N GLU A 507 15.06 2.07 -31.51
CA GLU A 507 16.52 1.86 -31.40
C GLU A 507 16.97 0.48 -31.90
N ASP A 508 16.25 -0.60 -31.55
CA ASP A 508 16.70 -1.97 -31.85
C ASP A 508 16.14 -2.49 -33.19
N LEU A 509 14.85 -2.24 -33.47
CA LEU A 509 14.14 -2.83 -34.61
C LEU A 509 14.00 -1.88 -35.81
N GLY A 510 14.15 -0.56 -35.63
CA GLY A 510 13.99 0.44 -36.69
C GLY A 510 12.59 0.48 -37.34
N ARG A 511 11.54 0.06 -36.61
CA ARG A 511 10.16 -0.05 -37.12
C ARG A 511 9.38 1.24 -36.81
N TYR A 512 9.69 2.32 -37.54
CA TYR A 512 9.12 3.65 -37.29
C TYR A 512 7.61 3.74 -37.55
N ASP A 513 7.10 3.04 -38.56
CA ASP A 513 5.67 3.08 -38.91
C ASP A 513 4.79 2.48 -37.78
N GLU A 514 5.23 1.36 -37.20
CA GLU A 514 4.54 0.72 -36.06
C GLU A 514 4.67 1.54 -34.77
N ALA A 515 5.78 2.26 -34.59
CA ALA A 515 5.94 3.18 -33.48
C ALA A 515 4.92 4.34 -33.58
N LEU A 516 4.70 4.89 -34.79
CA LEU A 516 3.73 5.96 -35.03
C LEU A 516 2.27 5.48 -34.89
N GLU A 517 1.95 4.27 -35.37
CA GLU A 517 0.65 3.63 -35.15
C GLU A 517 0.41 3.39 -33.66
N TYR A 518 1.43 2.94 -32.93
CA TYR A 518 1.31 2.70 -31.49
C TYR A 518 1.12 4.01 -30.73
N ILE A 519 1.94 5.04 -30.97
CA ILE A 519 1.77 6.38 -30.38
C ILE A 519 0.37 6.92 -30.67
N SER A 520 -0.15 6.67 -31.88
CA SER A 520 -1.50 7.07 -32.26
C SER A 520 -2.63 6.36 -31.54
N SER A 521 -2.34 5.21 -30.93
CA SER A 521 -3.30 4.43 -30.13
C SER A 521 -3.24 4.74 -28.63
N LEU A 522 -2.26 5.54 -28.18
CA LEU A 522 -2.11 5.92 -26.78
C LEU A 522 -3.00 7.13 -26.43
N ASP A 523 -3.33 7.25 -25.14
CA ASP A 523 -4.01 8.42 -24.59
C ASP A 523 -3.19 9.69 -24.83
N SER A 524 -3.86 10.82 -25.06
CA SER A 524 -3.22 12.09 -25.44
C SER A 524 -2.11 12.55 -24.48
N SER A 525 -2.22 12.25 -23.18
CA SER A 525 -1.19 12.56 -22.17
C SER A 525 0.11 11.74 -22.37
N GLN A 526 -0.02 10.42 -22.60
CA GLN A 526 1.12 9.52 -22.79
C GLN A 526 1.76 9.70 -24.17
N ALA A 527 0.93 9.91 -25.20
CA ALA A 527 1.38 10.29 -26.52
C ALA A 527 2.21 11.59 -26.50
N GLY A 528 1.78 12.60 -25.72
CA GLY A 528 2.54 13.84 -25.56
C GLY A 528 3.93 13.64 -24.96
N VAL A 529 4.06 12.88 -23.86
CA VAL A 529 5.36 12.61 -23.22
C VAL A 529 6.29 11.81 -24.13
N THR A 530 5.77 10.76 -24.76
CA THR A 530 6.55 9.90 -25.65
C THR A 530 7.04 10.65 -26.90
N VAL A 531 6.21 11.53 -27.47
CA VAL A 531 6.63 12.37 -28.60
C VAL A 531 7.66 13.44 -28.17
N LYS A 532 7.65 13.95 -26.93
CA LYS A 532 8.74 14.81 -26.44
C LYS A 532 10.09 14.10 -26.41
N GLU A 533 10.11 12.83 -26.01
CA GLU A 533 11.36 12.05 -25.88
C GLU A 533 11.87 11.54 -27.23
N TYR A 534 10.99 10.97 -28.06
CA TYR A 534 11.37 10.31 -29.32
C TYR A 534 11.05 11.13 -30.58
N GLY A 535 10.41 12.29 -30.43
CA GLY A 535 9.95 13.12 -31.56
C GLY A 535 11.08 13.58 -32.46
N LYS A 536 12.29 13.81 -31.93
CA LYS A 536 13.45 14.21 -32.73
C LYS A 536 13.77 13.14 -33.80
N THR A 537 13.84 11.88 -33.38
CA THR A 537 14.10 10.74 -34.26
C THR A 537 12.94 10.50 -35.23
N LEU A 538 11.69 10.70 -34.78
CA LEU A 538 10.51 10.53 -35.63
C LEU A 538 10.41 11.62 -36.71
N ILE A 539 10.75 12.88 -36.40
CA ILE A 539 10.80 13.98 -37.37
C ILE A 539 11.92 13.76 -38.40
N GLU A 540 13.07 13.23 -37.97
CA GLU A 540 14.20 12.94 -38.86
C GLU A 540 13.84 11.93 -39.96
N HIS A 541 13.05 10.90 -39.62
CA HIS A 541 12.68 9.83 -40.55
C HIS A 541 11.30 10.01 -41.22
N LYS A 542 10.30 10.51 -40.48
CA LYS A 542 8.87 10.57 -40.88
C LYS A 542 8.21 11.89 -40.43
N PRO A 543 8.59 13.03 -41.05
CA PRO A 543 8.15 14.35 -40.59
C PRO A 543 6.65 14.60 -40.78
N ALA A 544 6.06 14.17 -41.89
CA ALA A 544 4.66 14.47 -42.22
C ALA A 544 3.68 13.78 -41.26
N GLU A 545 3.89 12.49 -41.01
CA GLU A 545 3.08 11.67 -40.13
C GLU A 545 3.23 12.12 -38.66
N THR A 546 4.45 12.48 -38.25
CA THR A 546 4.72 13.00 -36.90
C THR A 546 4.06 14.36 -36.66
N ILE A 547 4.10 15.28 -37.63
CA ILE A 547 3.40 16.57 -37.57
C ILE A 547 1.89 16.35 -37.47
N GLN A 548 1.33 15.37 -38.18
CA GLN A 548 -0.10 15.06 -38.10
C GLN A 548 -0.52 14.59 -36.70
N ILE A 549 0.32 13.78 -36.04
CA ILE A 549 0.09 13.36 -34.64
C ILE A 549 0.19 14.56 -33.69
N LEU A 550 1.20 15.41 -33.83
CA LEU A 550 1.37 16.62 -33.00
C LEU A 550 0.17 17.57 -33.14
N ILE A 551 -0.33 17.79 -34.36
CA ILE A 551 -1.53 18.59 -34.59
C ILE A 551 -2.73 17.96 -33.88
N ARG A 552 -2.91 16.63 -33.99
CA ARG A 552 -4.00 15.92 -33.30
C ARG A 552 -3.93 16.14 -31.79
N LEU A 553 -2.76 15.96 -31.18
CA LEU A 553 -2.55 16.14 -29.73
C LEU A 553 -2.85 17.55 -29.26
N CYS A 554 -2.58 18.56 -30.09
CA CYS A 554 -2.83 19.96 -29.75
C CYS A 554 -4.25 20.47 -30.13
N THR A 555 -5.08 19.68 -30.84
CA THR A 555 -6.38 20.13 -31.36
C THR A 555 -7.59 19.25 -31.02
N GLU A 556 -7.42 17.96 -30.75
CA GLU A 556 -8.54 17.08 -30.40
C GLU A 556 -8.76 17.06 -28.88
N ASP A 557 -9.86 17.65 -28.43
CA ASP A 557 -10.34 17.54 -27.05
C ASP A 557 -11.03 16.18 -26.88
N GLU A 558 -10.48 15.28 -26.05
CA GLU A 558 -10.97 13.90 -25.85
C GLU A 558 -12.37 13.80 -25.18
N LEU A 559 -13.12 14.89 -25.08
CA LEU A 559 -14.41 14.96 -24.39
C LEU A 559 -15.65 14.64 -25.24
N VAL A 560 -15.52 14.35 -26.54
CA VAL A 560 -16.71 14.14 -27.40
C VAL A 560 -17.09 12.67 -27.60
N ASN A 561 -16.26 11.69 -27.18
CA ASN A 561 -16.57 10.27 -27.43
C ASN A 561 -16.26 9.34 -26.25
N ARG A 562 -17.03 9.44 -25.16
CA ARG A 562 -17.54 8.30 -24.36
C ARG A 562 -18.46 8.81 -23.26
N GLY A 563 -19.73 8.41 -23.33
CA GLY A 563 -20.74 8.81 -22.37
C GLY A 563 -20.44 8.34 -20.93
N SER A 564 -20.73 9.24 -20.00
CA SER A 564 -21.04 9.01 -18.58
C SER A 564 -19.90 8.72 -17.58
N SER A 565 -19.73 9.75 -16.73
CA SER A 565 -19.57 9.72 -15.26
C SER A 565 -18.18 9.98 -14.68
N SER A 566 -18.13 11.09 -13.93
CA SER A 566 -17.34 11.37 -12.72
C SER A 566 -15.85 11.75 -12.82
N SER A 567 -15.59 12.97 -12.34
CA SER A 567 -14.37 13.47 -11.67
C SER A 567 -13.39 14.35 -12.47
N GLY A 568 -13.63 15.66 -12.45
CA GLY A 568 -12.78 16.56 -11.65
C GLY A 568 -11.41 17.05 -12.16
N TYR A 569 -10.95 16.72 -13.37
CA TYR A 569 -9.75 17.35 -13.95
C TYR A 569 -10.01 17.71 -15.41
N LEU A 570 -10.09 19.01 -15.71
CA LEU A 570 -10.00 19.53 -17.07
C LEU A 570 -8.61 19.14 -17.61
N SER A 571 -8.52 18.15 -18.50
CA SER A 571 -7.27 17.85 -19.20
C SER A 571 -6.97 18.99 -20.16
N MET A 572 -6.10 19.91 -19.77
CA MET A 572 -5.61 20.94 -20.70
C MET A 572 -4.80 20.26 -21.80
N LEU A 573 -5.15 20.57 -23.05
CA LEU A 573 -4.40 20.11 -24.22
C LEU A 573 -2.94 20.59 -24.12
N PRO A 574 -1.94 19.77 -24.52
CA PRO A 574 -0.55 20.18 -24.59
C PRO A 574 -0.36 21.41 -25.47
N SER A 575 0.41 22.41 -24.98
CA SER A 575 0.74 23.59 -25.76
C SER A 575 1.68 23.22 -26.93
N PRO A 576 1.48 23.76 -28.14
CA PRO A 576 2.44 23.60 -29.24
C PRO A 576 3.86 24.03 -28.89
N VAL A 577 4.01 24.99 -27.98
CA VAL A 577 5.30 25.51 -27.51
C VAL A 577 6.14 24.43 -26.83
N ASP A 578 5.49 23.45 -26.21
CA ASP A 578 6.17 22.35 -25.54
C ASP A 578 6.98 21.44 -26.47
N PHE A 579 6.69 21.49 -27.78
CA PHE A 579 7.27 20.59 -28.78
C PHE A 579 8.30 21.28 -29.68
N LEU A 580 8.55 22.59 -29.51
CA LEU A 580 9.48 23.35 -30.37
C LEU A 580 10.89 22.72 -30.41
N ASN A 581 11.36 22.17 -29.27
CA ASN A 581 12.67 21.53 -29.14
C ASN A 581 12.85 20.28 -30.02
N ILE A 582 11.76 19.67 -30.49
CA ILE A 582 11.83 18.53 -31.41
C ILE A 582 12.37 18.97 -32.78
N PHE A 583 12.11 20.21 -33.17
CA PHE A 583 12.37 20.73 -34.52
C PHE A 583 13.66 21.56 -34.63
N ILE A 584 14.56 21.51 -33.64
CA ILE A 584 15.80 22.34 -33.60
C ILE A 584 16.62 22.25 -34.90
N HIS A 585 16.65 21.09 -35.55
CA HIS A 585 17.37 20.88 -36.81
C HIS A 585 16.47 20.86 -38.06
N HIS A 586 15.17 21.13 -37.89
CA HIS A 586 14.14 21.04 -38.94
C HIS A 586 13.20 22.27 -38.93
N PRO A 587 13.72 23.49 -39.21
CA PRO A 587 12.95 24.74 -39.14
C PRO A 587 11.78 24.80 -40.12
N HIS A 588 11.88 24.14 -41.28
CA HIS A 588 10.78 24.03 -42.24
C HIS A 588 9.61 23.21 -41.70
N SER A 589 9.90 22.12 -41.00
CA SER A 589 8.90 21.27 -40.34
C SER A 589 8.27 21.97 -39.14
N LEU A 590 9.04 22.81 -38.42
CA LEU A 590 8.52 23.68 -37.36
C LEU A 590 7.52 24.70 -37.92
N MET A 591 7.89 25.36 -39.02
CA MET A 591 7.03 26.32 -39.69
C MET A 591 5.74 25.67 -40.19
N ASP A 592 5.82 24.51 -40.85
CA ASP A 592 4.65 23.75 -41.31
C ASP A 592 3.73 23.30 -40.15
N PHE A 593 4.32 22.91 -39.01
CA PHE A 593 3.56 22.57 -37.81
C PHE A 593 2.80 23.78 -37.24
N LEU A 594 3.48 24.91 -37.05
CA LEU A 594 2.89 26.12 -36.48
C LEU A 594 1.84 26.75 -37.42
N GLU A 595 2.10 26.81 -38.73
CA GLU A 595 1.14 27.29 -39.72
C GLU A 595 -0.15 26.45 -39.71
N LYS A 596 -0.02 25.11 -39.77
CA LYS A 596 -1.18 24.20 -39.71
C LYS A 596 -1.92 24.26 -38.38
N TYR A 597 -1.23 24.55 -37.28
CA TYR A 597 -1.86 24.73 -35.98
C TYR A 597 -2.69 26.02 -35.93
N THR A 598 -2.12 27.16 -36.34
CA THR A 598 -2.79 28.46 -36.36
C THR A 598 -3.98 28.48 -37.34
N ASP A 599 -3.91 27.74 -38.44
CA ASP A 599 -5.05 27.58 -39.37
C ASP A 599 -6.24 26.86 -38.72
N LYS A 600 -5.98 25.93 -37.81
CA LYS A 600 -7.01 25.13 -37.12
C LYS A 600 -7.51 25.78 -35.83
N VAL A 601 -6.65 26.45 -35.08
CA VAL A 601 -6.95 27.02 -33.76
C VAL A 601 -6.70 28.51 -33.78
N LYS A 602 -7.79 29.28 -33.70
CA LYS A 602 -7.75 30.76 -33.77
C LYS A 602 -7.50 31.43 -32.40
N ASP A 603 -7.99 30.82 -31.32
CA ASP A 603 -7.95 31.37 -29.96
C ASP A 603 -7.11 30.46 -29.05
N SER A 604 -5.78 30.51 -29.18
CA SER A 604 -4.85 29.71 -28.37
C SER A 604 -4.30 30.51 -27.19
N PRO A 605 -4.20 29.95 -25.97
CA PRO A 605 -3.57 30.64 -24.85
C PRO A 605 -2.07 30.90 -25.08
N ALA A 606 -1.40 30.11 -25.93
CA ALA A 606 0.00 30.26 -26.30
C ALA A 606 0.20 31.11 -27.57
N GLN A 607 -0.82 31.86 -27.98
CA GLN A 607 -0.83 32.59 -29.25
C GLN A 607 0.35 33.55 -29.38
N VAL A 608 0.69 34.30 -28.32
CA VAL A 608 1.82 35.25 -28.32
C VAL A 608 3.15 34.55 -28.61
N GLU A 609 3.41 33.42 -27.96
CA GLU A 609 4.65 32.65 -28.09
C GLU A 609 4.78 32.01 -29.49
N ILE A 610 3.66 31.54 -30.03
CA ILE A 610 3.58 31.01 -31.41
C ILE A 610 3.84 32.13 -32.42
N HIS A 611 3.24 33.31 -32.23
CA HIS A 611 3.45 34.45 -33.12
C HIS A 611 4.90 34.94 -33.06
N ASN A 612 5.51 35.00 -31.87
CA ASN A 612 6.92 35.35 -31.70
C ASN A 612 7.84 34.38 -32.47
N THR A 613 7.62 33.08 -32.31
CA THR A 613 8.41 32.03 -32.98
C THR A 613 8.20 32.08 -34.51
N LEU A 614 6.97 32.30 -34.97
CA LEU A 614 6.68 32.49 -36.40
C LEU A 614 7.31 33.76 -36.96
N LEU A 615 7.30 34.88 -36.23
CA LEU A 615 7.98 36.13 -36.63
C LEU A 615 9.49 35.90 -36.76
N GLU A 616 10.11 35.18 -35.82
CA GLU A 616 11.52 34.80 -35.92
C GLU A 616 11.79 33.95 -37.17
N LEU A 617 10.96 32.95 -37.47
CA LEU A 617 11.08 32.10 -38.66
C LEU A 617 10.80 32.84 -39.98
N TYR A 618 9.88 33.81 -39.98
CA TYR A 618 9.52 34.59 -41.16
C TYR A 618 10.53 35.70 -41.47
N LEU A 619 11.06 36.38 -40.44
CA LEU A 619 11.96 37.52 -40.59
C LEU A 619 13.44 37.13 -40.64
N SER A 620 13.81 35.92 -40.18
CA SER A 620 15.20 35.45 -40.20
C SER A 620 15.79 35.29 -41.61
N ASN A 621 16.98 35.85 -41.77
CA ASN A 621 17.77 35.78 -43.01
C ASN A 621 18.21 34.34 -43.35
N ASP A 622 18.76 33.62 -42.37
CA ASP A 622 19.21 32.23 -42.47
C ASP A 622 18.45 31.38 -41.46
N LEU A 623 17.88 30.24 -41.89
CA LEU A 623 17.09 29.33 -41.03
C LEU A 623 17.95 28.49 -40.05
N ASN A 624 19.16 28.94 -39.72
CA ASN A 624 20.05 28.26 -38.78
C ASN A 624 19.86 28.83 -37.37
N PHE A 625 19.11 28.11 -36.53
CA PHE A 625 18.84 28.47 -35.14
C PHE A 625 20.12 28.52 -34.28
N PRO A 626 20.47 29.65 -33.63
CA PRO A 626 21.34 29.66 -32.47
C PRO A 626 20.47 29.48 -31.21
N SER A 627 20.60 28.31 -30.57
CA SER A 627 20.06 27.91 -29.26
C SER A 627 19.32 28.98 -28.41
N MET A 628 17.99 28.89 -28.38
CA MET A 628 17.12 29.56 -27.40
C MET A 628 17.23 28.87 -26.02
N SER A 629 18.25 29.23 -25.24
CA SER A 629 18.25 29.13 -23.77
C SER A 629 19.57 29.65 -23.19
N GLN A 630 19.66 30.96 -22.91
CA GLN A 630 20.47 31.58 -21.83
C GLN A 630 20.49 33.10 -22.02
N ALA A 631 19.48 33.79 -21.49
CA ALA A 631 19.54 35.22 -21.21
C ALA A 631 19.66 35.42 -19.69
N THR A 632 20.78 34.96 -19.12
CA THR A 632 21.31 35.51 -17.87
C THR A 632 22.81 35.74 -18.03
N ASN A 633 23.17 37.02 -18.06
CA ASN A 633 24.49 37.63 -17.91
C ASN A 633 25.54 37.56 -19.04
N SER A 634 25.99 38.78 -19.36
CA SER A 634 27.33 39.22 -19.80
C SER A 634 27.74 39.14 -21.28
N VAL A 635 27.75 40.33 -21.89
CA VAL A 635 28.79 40.95 -22.73
C VAL A 635 29.88 40.03 -23.31
N ALA A 636 29.92 39.89 -24.64
CA ALA A 636 31.14 40.06 -25.45
C ALA A 636 30.84 40.05 -26.95
N LEU A 637 31.25 41.14 -27.62
CA LEU A 637 31.45 41.25 -29.06
C LEU A 637 32.44 40.19 -29.55
N SER A 638 32.20 39.60 -30.72
CA SER A 638 33.26 39.07 -31.60
C SER A 638 32.77 39.03 -33.05
N LEU A 639 33.19 40.04 -33.81
CA LEU A 639 33.26 40.02 -35.27
C LEU A 639 34.34 39.01 -35.70
N GLU A 640 33.96 37.96 -36.43
CA GLU A 640 34.90 37.30 -37.34
C GLU A 640 34.24 37.04 -38.70
N ALA A 641 34.78 37.75 -39.69
CA ALA A 641 34.52 37.56 -41.10
C ALA A 641 35.05 36.20 -41.56
N ARG A 642 34.26 35.46 -42.34
CA ARG A 642 34.76 34.42 -43.23
C ARG A 642 34.26 34.64 -44.65
N SER A 643 35.21 35.06 -45.46
CA SER A 643 35.23 35.06 -46.93
C SER A 643 34.93 33.67 -47.50
N GLY A 644 33.99 33.62 -48.44
CA GLY A 644 33.76 32.48 -49.33
C GLY A 644 33.23 32.98 -50.68
N GLU A 645 34.09 32.96 -51.68
CA GLU A 645 33.80 33.36 -53.06
C GLU A 645 32.94 32.31 -53.81
N LEU A 646 31.95 32.83 -54.54
CA LEU A 646 31.55 32.51 -55.92
C LEU A 646 31.10 31.07 -56.28
N THR A 647 29.79 30.80 -56.17
CA THR A 647 29.00 30.11 -57.23
C THR A 647 27.52 30.55 -57.16
N ALA A 648 27.22 31.75 -57.64
CA ALA A 648 25.85 32.27 -57.82
C ALA A 648 25.37 32.07 -59.25
N ASN A 649 24.04 31.93 -59.44
CA ASN A 649 23.26 32.27 -60.66
C ASN A 649 22.11 31.32 -61.05
N LYS A 650 21.72 30.31 -60.24
CA LYS A 650 20.42 29.61 -60.46
C LYS A 650 19.62 29.22 -59.21
N ARG A 651 20.21 29.23 -58.00
CA ARG A 651 19.48 28.97 -56.74
C ARG A 651 18.91 30.23 -56.10
N ASP A 652 19.57 31.37 -56.30
CA ASP A 652 19.22 32.65 -55.66
C ASP A 652 17.78 33.11 -55.95
N THR A 653 17.27 32.94 -57.18
CA THR A 653 15.91 33.41 -57.51
C THR A 653 14.78 32.64 -56.80
N SER A 654 15.01 31.38 -56.42
CA SER A 654 14.01 30.58 -55.69
C SER A 654 14.04 30.87 -54.19
N GLU A 655 15.24 30.98 -53.61
CA GLU A 655 15.43 31.32 -52.19
C GLU A 655 15.00 32.76 -51.91
N GLU A 656 15.28 33.69 -52.81
CA GLU A 656 14.91 35.09 -52.66
C GLU A 656 13.40 35.31 -52.83
N LYS A 657 12.77 34.54 -53.73
CA LYS A 657 11.30 34.49 -53.83
C LYS A 657 10.66 33.90 -52.57
N TYR A 658 11.16 32.76 -52.08
CA TYR A 658 10.69 32.14 -50.85
C TYR A 658 10.89 33.06 -49.63
N ARG A 659 12.01 33.78 -49.57
CA ARG A 659 12.30 34.79 -48.55
C ARG A 659 11.34 35.98 -48.62
N THR A 660 11.03 36.46 -49.82
CA THR A 660 10.04 37.53 -50.02
C THR A 660 8.65 37.09 -49.57
N GLU A 661 8.26 35.84 -49.88
CA GLU A 661 7.00 35.25 -49.41
C GLU A 661 6.97 35.12 -47.87
N ARG A 662 8.08 34.73 -47.22
CA ARG A 662 8.20 34.71 -45.75
C ARG A 662 8.07 36.11 -45.14
N LEU A 663 8.75 37.12 -45.70
CA LEU A 663 8.65 38.51 -45.23
C LEU A 663 7.23 39.06 -45.37
N GLN A 664 6.53 38.71 -46.46
CA GLN A 664 5.11 39.06 -46.65
C GLN A 664 4.21 38.40 -45.61
N LYS A 665 4.45 37.11 -45.29
CA LYS A 665 3.75 36.42 -44.19
C LYS A 665 4.05 37.07 -42.83
N GLY A 666 5.30 37.48 -42.58
CA GLY A 666 5.70 38.22 -41.39
C GLY A 666 4.97 39.56 -41.25
N LEU A 667 4.91 40.34 -42.34
CA LEU A 667 4.15 41.61 -42.36
C LEU A 667 2.66 41.41 -42.13
N HIS A 668 2.09 40.36 -42.74
CA HIS A 668 0.69 40.00 -42.52
C HIS A 668 0.46 39.65 -41.04
N LEU A 669 1.35 38.87 -40.43
CA LEU A 669 1.26 38.47 -39.02
C LEU A 669 1.38 39.68 -38.07
N LEU A 670 2.28 40.62 -38.34
CA LEU A 670 2.39 41.87 -37.58
C LEU A 670 1.09 42.68 -37.62
N LYS A 671 0.42 42.72 -38.78
CA LYS A 671 -0.85 43.44 -38.97
C LYS A 671 -2.04 42.72 -38.37
N SER A 672 -2.14 41.39 -38.56
CA SER A 672 -3.24 40.58 -38.03
C SER A 672 -3.14 40.37 -36.52
N GLY A 673 -1.92 40.40 -35.97
CA GLY A 673 -1.65 40.29 -34.53
C GLY A 673 -1.85 41.60 -33.78
N TRP A 674 -1.94 42.75 -34.47
CA TRP A 674 -2.24 44.07 -33.88
C TRP A 674 -3.37 44.84 -34.60
N PRO A 675 -4.59 44.26 -34.66
CA PRO A 675 -5.75 44.96 -35.19
C PRO A 675 -6.04 46.24 -34.38
N SER A 676 -6.65 47.23 -35.02
CA SER A 676 -6.92 48.56 -34.42
C SER A 676 -7.82 48.53 -33.19
N ASP A 677 -8.49 47.41 -32.92
CA ASP A 677 -9.43 47.23 -31.82
C ASP A 677 -8.76 46.69 -30.54
N LEU A 678 -7.48 46.29 -30.59
CA LEU A 678 -6.74 45.74 -29.45
C LEU A 678 -5.73 46.75 -28.87
N GLU A 679 -5.72 46.89 -27.54
CA GLU A 679 -4.76 47.76 -26.82
C GLU A 679 -3.33 47.22 -26.84
N GLN A 680 -3.15 45.90 -26.89
CA GLN A 680 -1.85 45.22 -26.97
C GLN A 680 -1.84 44.19 -28.10
N PRO A 681 -0.70 44.01 -28.81
CA PRO A 681 -0.58 43.01 -29.86
C PRO A 681 -0.50 41.59 -29.29
N LEU A 682 -0.85 40.62 -30.13
CA LEU A 682 -0.71 39.18 -29.87
C LEU A 682 0.72 38.67 -30.15
N TYR A 683 1.74 39.52 -29.94
CA TYR A 683 3.17 39.23 -30.04
C TYR A 683 3.96 40.18 -29.13
N ASP A 684 5.19 39.81 -28.79
CA ASP A 684 6.10 40.66 -28.02
C ASP A 684 6.63 41.79 -28.92
N VAL A 685 6.36 43.02 -28.51
CA VAL A 685 6.67 44.23 -29.28
C VAL A 685 8.16 44.50 -29.31
N ASP A 686 8.85 44.29 -28.20
CA ASP A 686 10.28 44.54 -28.09
C ASP A 686 11.05 43.52 -28.94
N LEU A 687 10.63 42.25 -28.90
CA LEU A 687 11.17 41.21 -29.77
C LEU A 687 10.92 41.51 -31.25
N ALA A 688 9.71 41.96 -31.60
CA ALA A 688 9.38 42.31 -32.98
C ALA A 688 10.22 43.49 -33.50
N ILE A 689 10.50 44.51 -32.68
CA ILE A 689 11.40 45.62 -33.02
C ILE A 689 12.81 45.08 -33.27
N ILE A 690 13.35 44.27 -32.34
CA ILE A 690 14.69 43.69 -32.47
C ILE A 690 14.80 42.86 -33.76
N LEU A 691 13.83 42.00 -34.03
CA LEU A 691 13.81 41.18 -35.25
C LEU A 691 13.74 42.02 -36.53
N CYS A 692 12.97 43.11 -36.51
CA CYS A 692 12.88 44.00 -37.67
C CYS A 692 14.15 44.84 -37.85
N GLU A 693 14.79 45.31 -36.78
CA GLU A 693 16.08 46.02 -36.84
C GLU A 693 17.21 45.12 -37.32
N MET A 694 17.33 43.92 -36.74
CA MET A 694 18.36 42.93 -37.10
C MET A 694 18.29 42.51 -38.57
N ASN A 695 17.09 42.44 -39.15
CA ASN A 695 16.87 42.01 -40.53
C ASN A 695 16.57 43.18 -41.50
N VAL A 696 16.75 44.45 -41.08
CA VAL A 696 16.54 45.66 -41.89
C VAL A 696 15.12 45.75 -42.50
N PHE A 697 14.10 45.36 -41.73
CA PHE A 697 12.71 45.35 -42.16
C PHE A 697 12.00 46.66 -41.78
N THR A 698 12.20 47.70 -42.58
CA THR A 698 11.73 49.08 -42.32
C THR A 698 10.20 49.23 -42.28
N GLU A 699 9.48 48.49 -43.13
CA GLU A 699 8.02 48.53 -43.16
C GLU A 699 7.39 47.99 -41.87
N GLY A 700 8.00 46.97 -41.25
CA GLY A 700 7.58 46.44 -39.96
C GLY A 700 7.85 47.40 -38.81
N LEU A 701 9.03 48.03 -38.79
CA LEU A 701 9.41 49.02 -37.76
C LEU A 701 8.48 50.23 -37.76
N LEU A 702 8.20 50.79 -38.94
CA LEU A 702 7.30 51.92 -39.08
C LEU A 702 5.89 51.61 -38.56
N TYR A 703 5.38 50.41 -38.88
CA TYR A 703 4.08 49.95 -38.39
C TYR A 703 4.04 49.83 -36.86
N ILE A 704 5.07 49.23 -36.26
CA ILE A 704 5.15 49.04 -34.80
C ILE A 704 5.26 50.39 -34.08
N TYR A 705 6.16 51.27 -34.51
CA TYR A 705 6.35 52.58 -33.87
C TYR A 705 5.13 53.50 -34.01
N GLU A 706 4.43 53.47 -35.14
CA GLU A 706 3.18 54.22 -35.34
C GLU A 706 2.08 53.77 -34.36
N LYS A 707 1.97 52.45 -34.13
CA LYS A 707 0.99 51.88 -33.19
C LYS A 707 1.36 52.12 -31.72
N MET A 708 2.64 52.06 -31.37
CA MET A 708 3.12 52.32 -29.99
C MET A 708 3.02 53.79 -29.57
N LYS A 709 2.66 54.69 -30.49
CA LYS A 709 2.68 56.14 -30.26
C LYS A 709 4.08 56.68 -29.85
N LEU A 710 5.13 55.96 -30.25
CA LEU A 710 6.53 56.33 -30.05
C LEU A 710 6.94 57.35 -31.12
N TYR A 711 6.33 58.53 -31.01
CA TYR A 711 6.39 59.56 -32.04
C TYR A 711 7.80 60.12 -32.22
N LYS A 712 8.64 60.09 -31.19
CA LYS A 712 10.03 60.59 -31.24
C LYS A 712 10.93 59.66 -32.05
N GLU A 713 10.70 58.37 -31.97
CA GLU A 713 11.40 57.30 -32.67
C GLU A 713 10.99 57.24 -34.15
N VAL A 714 9.70 57.44 -34.43
CA VAL A 714 9.19 57.67 -35.80
C VAL A 714 9.86 58.91 -36.42
N ILE A 715 9.87 60.02 -35.68
CA ILE A 715 10.53 61.27 -36.11
C ILE A 715 12.03 61.03 -36.32
N ALA A 716 12.72 60.30 -35.46
CA ALA A 716 14.14 59.96 -35.62
C ALA A 716 14.40 59.13 -36.90
N CYS A 717 13.52 58.18 -37.24
CA CYS A 717 13.61 57.43 -38.49
C CYS A 717 13.49 58.35 -39.72
N TYR A 718 12.54 59.29 -39.71
CA TYR A 718 12.39 60.28 -40.79
C TYR A 718 13.53 61.32 -40.82
N MET A 719 14.07 61.71 -39.66
CA MET A 719 15.24 62.60 -39.54
C MET A 719 16.49 61.94 -40.12
N GLN A 720 16.72 60.64 -39.87
CA GLN A 720 17.82 59.88 -40.48
C GLN A 720 17.65 59.74 -42.00
N ALA A 721 16.40 59.72 -42.49
CA ALA A 721 16.07 59.65 -43.91
C ALA A 721 16.04 61.02 -44.64
N HIS A 722 16.24 62.14 -43.94
CA HIS A 722 16.18 63.52 -44.47
C HIS A 722 14.87 63.91 -45.20
N ASP A 723 13.72 63.33 -44.82
CA ASP A 723 12.42 63.65 -45.42
C ASP A 723 11.67 64.74 -44.63
N HIS A 724 11.87 66.01 -44.99
CA HIS A 724 11.30 67.18 -44.27
C HIS A 724 9.78 67.32 -44.44
N GLU A 725 9.22 66.93 -45.58
CA GLU A 725 7.76 66.99 -45.83
C GLU A 725 7.03 65.86 -45.10
N GLY A 726 7.59 64.65 -45.12
CA GLY A 726 7.11 63.51 -44.34
C GLY A 726 7.11 63.79 -42.85
N LEU A 727 8.16 64.45 -42.34
CA LEU A 727 8.32 64.87 -40.95
C LEU A 727 7.21 65.84 -40.48
N ILE A 728 6.92 66.90 -41.26
CA ILE A 728 5.87 67.88 -40.94
C ILE A 728 4.47 67.25 -41.04
N SER A 729 4.24 66.39 -42.04
CA SER A 729 2.99 65.63 -42.19
C SER A 729 2.76 64.67 -41.02
N CYS A 730 3.83 64.03 -40.54
CA CYS A 730 3.85 63.19 -39.35
C CYS A 730 3.51 64.00 -38.09
N CYS A 731 4.17 65.14 -37.85
CA CYS A 731 3.87 66.03 -36.73
C CYS A 731 2.46 66.63 -36.80
N LYS A 732 1.91 66.88 -37.99
CA LYS A 732 0.50 67.33 -38.15
C LYS A 732 -0.50 66.25 -37.73
N LYS A 733 -0.20 64.97 -37.99
CA LYS A 733 -1.05 63.85 -37.56
C LYS A 733 -0.91 63.55 -36.07
N LEU A 734 0.30 63.69 -35.53
CA LEU A 734 0.67 63.20 -34.20
C LEU A 734 0.78 64.28 -33.11
N GLY A 735 0.83 65.57 -33.49
CA GLY A 735 1.04 66.72 -32.60
C GLY A 735 -0.22 67.55 -32.30
N ASP A 736 -1.42 67.09 -32.66
CA ASP A 736 -2.69 67.78 -32.37
C ASP A 736 -3.20 67.43 -30.96
N SER A 737 -3.13 68.38 -30.02
CA SER A 737 -3.55 68.14 -28.62
C SER A 737 -5.04 67.82 -28.49
N GLY A 738 -5.87 68.25 -29.45
CA GLY A 738 -7.30 67.93 -29.51
C GLY A 738 -7.60 66.46 -29.83
N LYS A 739 -6.62 65.69 -30.32
CA LYS A 739 -6.71 64.26 -30.64
C LYS A 739 -5.82 63.37 -29.77
N GLY A 740 -5.26 63.92 -28.69
CA GLY A 740 -4.35 63.20 -27.79
C GLY A 740 -2.91 63.10 -28.30
N GLY A 741 -2.50 64.02 -29.18
CA GLY A 741 -1.11 64.13 -29.66
C GLY A 741 -0.19 64.86 -28.68
N ASP A 742 1.13 64.67 -28.84
CA ASP A 742 2.14 65.31 -28.00
C ASP A 742 2.54 66.67 -28.57
N ALA A 743 2.12 67.74 -27.91
CA ALA A 743 2.41 69.13 -28.30
C ALA A 743 3.91 69.47 -28.18
N THR A 744 4.70 68.71 -27.40
CA THR A 744 6.14 68.93 -27.25
C THR A 744 6.95 68.56 -28.50
N LEU A 745 6.37 67.75 -29.40
CA LEU A 745 6.97 67.40 -30.70
C LEU A 745 7.23 68.64 -31.57
N TRP A 746 6.40 69.68 -31.44
CA TRP A 746 6.64 70.96 -32.11
C TRP A 746 7.88 71.68 -31.57
N GLY A 747 8.19 71.51 -30.28
CA GLY A 747 9.41 72.01 -29.65
C GLY A 747 10.67 71.25 -30.08
N ASP A 748 10.60 69.91 -30.15
CA ASP A 748 11.69 69.07 -30.65
C ASP A 748 11.97 69.32 -32.15
N LEU A 749 10.91 69.52 -32.93
CA LEU A 749 10.98 69.92 -34.34
C LEU A 749 11.59 71.32 -34.52
N LEU A 750 11.23 72.29 -33.65
CA LEU A 750 11.84 73.63 -33.64
C LEU A 750 13.34 73.55 -33.31
N LYS A 751 13.73 72.67 -32.39
CA LYS A 751 15.14 72.42 -32.06
C LYS A 751 15.91 71.82 -33.22
N TYR A 752 15.33 70.85 -33.93
CA TYR A 752 15.92 70.29 -35.15
C TYR A 752 16.13 71.37 -36.23
N PHE A 753 15.12 72.18 -36.52
CA PHE A 753 15.25 73.28 -37.47
C PHE A 753 16.21 74.39 -37.00
N GLY A 754 16.38 74.57 -35.68
CA GLY A 754 17.36 75.45 -35.08
C GLY A 754 18.80 74.94 -35.14
N GLU A 755 19.01 73.62 -35.28
CA GLU A 755 20.33 72.98 -35.41
C GLU A 755 20.69 72.66 -36.87
N LEU A 756 19.70 72.69 -37.77
CA LEU A 756 19.90 72.55 -39.21
C LEU A 756 20.68 73.74 -39.77
N GLY A 757 21.69 73.48 -40.61
CA GLY A 757 22.48 74.52 -41.30
C GLY A 757 21.84 75.02 -42.61
N GLU A 758 20.53 74.85 -42.79
CA GLU A 758 19.80 75.14 -44.03
C GLU A 758 18.72 76.22 -43.82
N ASP A 759 18.26 76.85 -44.91
CA ASP A 759 17.16 77.83 -44.88
C ASP A 759 15.80 77.13 -44.78
N CYS A 760 15.28 77.02 -43.56
CA CYS A 760 13.99 76.44 -43.21
C CYS A 760 12.96 77.51 -42.80
N SER A 761 13.04 78.72 -43.36
CA SER A 761 12.22 79.87 -42.96
C SER A 761 10.70 79.65 -43.11
N LYS A 762 10.24 78.77 -44.00
CA LYS A 762 8.80 78.51 -44.22
C LYS A 762 8.27 77.52 -43.19
N GLU A 763 9.02 76.46 -42.98
CA GLU A 763 8.76 75.36 -42.06
C GLU A 763 8.78 75.89 -40.62
N VAL A 764 9.76 76.75 -40.27
CA VAL A 764 9.85 77.39 -38.94
C VAL A 764 8.67 78.34 -38.69
N LYS A 765 8.21 79.12 -39.68
CA LYS A 765 7.02 79.97 -39.52
C LYS A 765 5.78 79.13 -39.23
N GLU A 766 5.62 78.02 -39.94
CA GLU A 766 4.51 77.11 -39.72
C GLU A 766 4.57 76.49 -38.32
N VAL A 767 5.73 76.02 -37.87
CA VAL A 767 5.93 75.49 -36.51
C VAL A 767 5.65 76.54 -35.42
N LEU A 768 6.09 77.80 -35.61
CA LEU A 768 5.86 78.88 -34.63
C LEU A 768 4.37 79.20 -34.43
N THR A 769 3.52 79.06 -35.45
CA THR A 769 2.07 79.26 -35.30
C THR A 769 1.43 78.23 -34.38
N TYR A 770 1.91 76.98 -34.41
CA TYR A 770 1.43 75.92 -33.53
C TYR A 770 1.95 76.10 -32.09
N ILE A 771 3.20 76.54 -31.93
CA ILE A 771 3.79 76.86 -30.63
C ILE A 771 3.06 78.02 -29.94
N GLU A 772 2.65 79.03 -30.70
CA GLU A 772 1.87 80.17 -30.20
C GLU A 772 0.45 79.77 -29.79
N ARG A 773 -0.24 78.99 -30.63
CA ARG A 773 -1.62 78.56 -30.37
C ARG A 773 -1.74 77.74 -29.08
N ASP A 774 -0.77 76.86 -28.85
CA ASP A 774 -0.83 75.88 -27.77
C ASP A 774 0.03 76.28 -26.55
N ASP A 775 0.59 77.51 -26.54
CA ASP A 775 1.45 78.11 -25.51
C ASP A 775 2.58 77.19 -25.01
N ILE A 776 3.27 76.53 -25.96
CA ILE A 776 4.14 75.37 -25.67
C ILE A 776 5.48 75.80 -25.06
N LEU A 777 6.05 76.92 -25.51
CA LEU A 777 7.37 77.39 -25.10
C LEU A 777 7.36 78.88 -24.72
N PRO A 778 8.03 79.26 -23.61
CA PRO A 778 8.28 80.66 -23.29
C PRO A 778 9.02 81.39 -24.43
N PRO A 779 8.69 82.65 -24.72
CA PRO A 779 9.29 83.41 -25.82
C PRO A 779 10.83 83.46 -25.78
N ILE A 780 11.40 83.46 -24.57
CA ILE A 780 12.86 83.45 -24.38
C ILE A 780 13.52 82.17 -24.89
N ILE A 781 12.86 81.01 -24.71
CA ILE A 781 13.37 79.70 -25.13
C ILE A 781 13.29 79.55 -26.65
N VAL A 782 12.22 80.07 -27.26
CA VAL A 782 12.05 80.10 -28.72
C VAL A 782 13.18 80.91 -29.39
N ILE A 783 13.49 82.09 -28.85
CA ILE A 783 14.59 82.93 -29.35
C ILE A 783 15.94 82.21 -29.20
N GLN A 784 16.20 81.63 -28.03
CA GLN A 784 17.47 80.95 -27.77
C GLN A 784 17.68 79.74 -28.70
N THR A 785 16.62 79.01 -29.01
CA THR A 785 16.67 77.81 -29.86
C THR A 785 16.92 78.18 -31.33
N LEU A 786 16.18 79.17 -31.85
CA LEU A 786 16.33 79.62 -33.24
C LEU A 786 17.61 80.43 -33.49
N SER A 787 18.22 81.00 -32.44
CA SER A 787 19.49 81.73 -32.53
C SER A 787 20.68 80.86 -32.95
N ARG A 788 20.55 79.52 -32.84
CA ARG A 788 21.60 78.56 -33.20
C ARG A 788 21.76 78.37 -34.71
N ASN A 789 20.72 78.66 -35.50
CA ASN A 789 20.76 78.53 -36.96
C ASN A 789 21.23 79.86 -37.59
N PRO A 790 22.41 79.89 -38.27
CA PRO A 790 22.95 81.11 -38.86
C PRO A 790 22.17 81.61 -40.10
N CYS A 791 21.29 80.78 -40.67
CA CYS A 791 20.52 81.09 -41.87
C CYS A 791 19.18 81.79 -41.58
N LEU A 792 18.73 81.83 -40.31
CA LEU A 792 17.45 82.44 -39.93
C LEU A 792 17.58 83.93 -39.60
N THR A 793 16.64 84.74 -40.11
CA THR A 793 16.60 86.19 -39.83
C THR A 793 15.58 86.55 -38.74
N ILE A 794 15.83 87.61 -37.97
CA ILE A 794 14.94 88.11 -36.90
C ILE A 794 13.53 88.47 -37.40
N SER A 795 13.35 88.66 -38.70
CA SER A 795 12.06 88.90 -39.34
C SER A 795 11.05 87.78 -39.11
N VAL A 796 11.51 86.55 -38.87
CA VAL A 796 10.67 85.36 -38.69
C VAL A 796 9.97 85.33 -37.32
N ILE A 797 10.57 85.94 -36.28
CA ILE A 797 10.13 85.79 -34.88
C ILE A 797 9.51 87.09 -34.31
N LYS A 798 9.73 88.24 -34.97
CA LYS A 798 9.34 89.57 -34.47
C LYS A 798 7.85 89.68 -34.10
N ASP A 799 6.96 89.17 -34.94
CA ASP A 799 5.51 89.30 -34.76
C ASP A 799 5.00 88.43 -33.60
N TYR A 800 5.63 87.28 -33.36
CA TYR A 800 5.32 86.38 -32.25
C TYR A 800 5.64 87.02 -30.88
N ILE A 801 6.82 87.65 -30.74
CA ILE A 801 7.26 88.25 -29.46
C ILE A 801 6.36 89.42 -29.05
N ALA A 802 5.96 90.25 -30.01
CA ALA A 802 5.16 91.44 -29.74
C ALA A 802 3.81 91.09 -29.09
N ARG A 803 3.14 90.03 -29.58
CA ARG A 803 1.84 89.60 -29.07
C ARG A 803 1.90 89.04 -27.65
N LYS A 804 2.92 88.23 -27.32
CA LYS A 804 2.99 87.57 -26.01
C LYS A 804 3.27 88.54 -24.84
N LEU A 805 4.05 89.61 -25.08
CA LEU A 805 4.36 90.61 -24.04
C LEU A 805 3.14 91.45 -23.61
N GLU A 806 2.22 91.71 -24.53
CA GLU A 806 1.01 92.49 -24.26
C GLU A 806 0.02 91.73 -23.37
N GLU A 807 -0.07 90.41 -23.54
CA GLU A 807 -0.93 89.52 -22.76
C GLU A 807 -0.52 89.46 -21.28
N GLU A 808 0.77 89.24 -20.99
CA GLU A 808 1.30 89.14 -19.61
C GLU A 808 1.09 90.42 -18.79
N SER A 809 1.22 91.59 -19.42
CA SER A 809 1.09 92.88 -18.74
C SER A 809 -0.32 93.09 -18.15
N LYS A 810 -1.33 92.50 -18.77
CA LYS A 810 -2.74 92.65 -18.34
C LYS A 810 -3.05 91.85 -17.08
N LEU A 811 -2.48 90.64 -16.96
CA LEU A 811 -2.74 89.74 -15.83
C LEU A 811 -2.27 90.32 -14.50
N ILE A 812 -1.11 90.98 -14.49
CA ILE A 812 -0.49 91.57 -13.28
C ILE A 812 -1.39 92.62 -12.60
N GLU A 813 -2.18 93.37 -13.38
CA GLU A 813 -3.01 94.46 -12.87
C GLU A 813 -4.31 93.95 -12.21
N ASP A 814 -4.81 92.79 -12.63
CA ASP A 814 -6.00 92.18 -12.04
C ASP A 814 -5.71 91.58 -10.65
N ASP A 815 -4.55 90.93 -10.48
CA ASP A 815 -4.14 90.32 -9.21
C ASP A 815 -3.97 91.34 -8.07
N ARG A 816 -3.44 92.54 -8.38
CA ARG A 816 -3.25 93.62 -7.39
C ARG A 816 -4.56 94.05 -6.73
N ARG A 817 -5.64 94.16 -7.52
CA ARG A 817 -6.96 94.57 -7.02
C ARG A 817 -7.58 93.54 -6.07
N ALA A 818 -7.31 92.26 -6.25
CA ALA A 818 -7.86 91.22 -5.39
C ALA A 818 -7.26 91.25 -3.97
N ILE A 819 -5.96 91.56 -3.86
CA ILE A 819 -5.21 91.52 -2.59
C ILE A 819 -5.73 92.55 -1.59
N GLU A 820 -6.03 93.78 -2.02
CA GLU A 820 -6.51 94.85 -1.14
C GLU A 820 -7.84 94.48 -0.47
N LYS A 821 -8.79 93.93 -1.25
CA LYS A 821 -10.11 93.56 -0.76
C LYS A 821 -10.07 92.55 0.40
N TYR A 822 -9.20 91.53 0.32
CA TYR A 822 -9.14 90.49 1.34
C TYR A 822 -8.53 90.95 2.68
N GLN A 823 -7.71 92.01 2.67
CA GLN A 823 -7.10 92.53 3.91
C GLN A 823 -8.13 93.23 4.79
N ASP A 824 -9.04 94.00 4.19
CA ASP A 824 -10.08 94.74 4.91
C ASP A 824 -11.05 93.80 5.65
N ASP A 825 -11.53 92.75 4.98
CA ASP A 825 -12.47 91.77 5.55
C ASP A 825 -11.87 91.05 6.77
N THR A 826 -10.56 90.73 6.72
CA THR A 826 -9.87 90.00 7.79
C THR A 826 -9.78 90.82 9.08
N VAL A 827 -9.59 92.13 8.98
CA VAL A 827 -9.51 93.03 10.14
C VAL A 827 -10.87 93.14 10.83
N ALA A 828 -11.96 93.21 10.06
CA ALA A 828 -13.32 93.28 10.60
C ALA A 828 -13.68 92.05 11.45
N MET A 829 -13.43 90.83 10.95
CA MET A 829 -13.75 89.58 11.67
C MET A 829 -12.98 89.43 12.99
N ARG A 830 -11.71 89.88 13.06
CA ARG A 830 -10.92 89.77 14.30
C ARG A 830 -11.48 90.62 15.43
N LYS A 831 -12.01 91.79 15.10
CA LYS A 831 -12.62 92.71 16.08
C LYS A 831 -13.86 92.08 16.72
N GLU A 832 -14.70 91.44 15.90
CA GLU A 832 -15.92 90.74 16.37
C GLU A 832 -15.59 89.60 17.34
N ILE A 833 -14.56 88.79 17.05
CA ILE A 833 -14.12 87.71 17.94
C ILE A 833 -13.67 88.23 19.31
N GLN A 834 -12.98 89.37 19.34
CA GLN A 834 -12.49 89.97 20.57
C GLN A 834 -13.66 90.48 21.44
N ASP A 835 -14.63 91.14 20.82
CA ASP A 835 -15.82 91.65 21.52
C ASP A 835 -16.65 90.54 22.16
N LEU A 836 -16.77 89.37 21.51
CA LEU A 836 -17.49 88.21 22.04
C LEU A 836 -16.80 87.54 23.24
N ARG A 837 -15.48 87.70 23.41
CA ARG A 837 -14.71 87.04 24.49
C ARG A 837 -14.68 87.83 25.80
N THR A 838 -14.65 89.16 25.73
CA THR A 838 -14.32 89.99 26.91
C THR A 838 -15.51 90.71 27.53
N ASN A 839 -16.60 90.89 26.79
CA ASN A 839 -17.74 91.69 27.25
C ASN A 839 -18.88 90.80 27.76
N ALA A 840 -19.38 91.07 28.98
CA ALA A 840 -20.58 90.42 29.51
C ALA A 840 -21.82 90.88 28.73
N ARG A 841 -22.60 89.91 28.22
CA ARG A 841 -23.85 90.16 27.49
C ARG A 841 -25.03 90.17 28.48
N ILE A 842 -25.80 91.26 28.51
CA ILE A 842 -27.01 91.38 29.34
C ILE A 842 -28.22 90.87 28.54
N PHE A 843 -28.92 89.87 29.06
CA PHE A 843 -30.16 89.36 28.47
C PHE A 843 -31.37 90.07 29.10
N GLN A 844 -32.01 90.98 28.36
CA GLN A 844 -33.19 91.74 28.83
C GLN A 844 -34.51 91.22 28.27
N LEU A 845 -34.50 90.08 27.59
CA LEU A 845 -35.69 89.53 26.92
C LEU A 845 -36.67 88.94 27.93
N SER A 846 -37.86 89.53 27.99
CA SER A 846 -38.97 89.10 28.85
C SER A 846 -39.93 88.12 28.18
N LYS A 847 -39.68 87.74 26.92
CA LYS A 847 -40.51 86.82 26.12
C LYS A 847 -39.67 85.73 25.48
N CYS A 848 -40.23 84.53 25.40
CA CYS A 848 -39.59 83.37 24.76
C CYS A 848 -39.60 83.54 23.24
N THR A 849 -38.46 83.33 22.56
CA THR A 849 -38.33 83.47 21.11
C THR A 849 -39.16 82.44 20.34
N ALA A 850 -39.40 81.25 20.90
CA ALA A 850 -40.18 80.19 20.23
C ALA A 850 -41.71 80.36 20.37
N CYS A 851 -42.22 80.71 21.56
CA CYS A 851 -43.66 80.77 21.81
C CYS A 851 -44.20 82.19 22.06
N THR A 852 -43.32 83.19 22.13
CA THR A 852 -43.61 84.64 22.31
C THR A 852 -44.33 85.04 23.62
N PHE A 853 -44.69 84.08 24.47
CA PHE A 853 -45.20 84.33 25.82
C PHE A 853 -44.12 84.82 26.79
N THR A 854 -44.55 85.44 27.90
CA THR A 854 -43.65 85.92 28.95
C THR A 854 -42.79 84.79 29.50
N LEU A 855 -41.51 85.06 29.69
CA LEU A 855 -40.53 84.10 30.18
C LEU A 855 -40.76 83.81 31.66
N ASP A 856 -41.13 82.57 31.96
CA ASP A 856 -41.27 82.05 33.32
C ASP A 856 -40.11 81.09 33.61
N LEU A 857 -39.74 80.94 34.89
CA LEU A 857 -38.64 80.05 35.30
C LEU A 857 -39.08 78.57 35.26
N PRO A 858 -38.23 77.64 34.80
CA PRO A 858 -36.85 77.82 34.30
C PRO A 858 -36.74 78.23 32.81
N ALA A 859 -35.78 79.13 32.51
CA ALA A 859 -35.49 79.69 31.19
C ALA A 859 -34.02 79.52 30.78
N VAL A 860 -33.77 79.39 29.48
CA VAL A 860 -32.42 79.21 28.88
C VAL A 860 -32.10 80.38 27.95
N HIS A 861 -30.90 80.96 28.09
CA HIS A 861 -30.43 82.10 27.32
C HIS A 861 -29.14 81.75 26.55
N PHE A 862 -29.11 82.03 25.25
CA PHE A 862 -27.94 81.81 24.38
C PHE A 862 -27.19 83.12 24.12
N MET A 863 -25.85 83.06 24.00
CA MET A 863 -24.99 84.23 23.72
C MET A 863 -25.31 84.98 22.41
N CYS A 864 -26.05 84.35 21.50
CA CYS A 864 -26.63 85.01 20.32
C CYS A 864 -27.82 85.93 20.63
N MET A 865 -28.14 86.15 21.92
CA MET A 865 -29.28 86.92 22.45
C MET A 865 -30.66 86.30 22.25
N HIS A 866 -30.77 85.02 21.90
CA HIS A 866 -32.06 84.34 21.89
C HIS A 866 -32.37 83.68 23.24
N SER A 867 -33.61 83.83 23.71
CA SER A 867 -34.04 83.40 25.05
C SER A 867 -35.30 82.55 24.94
N PHE A 868 -35.36 81.42 25.64
CA PHE A 868 -36.43 80.45 25.49
C PHE A 868 -36.86 79.87 26.84
N HIS A 869 -38.12 79.42 26.98
CA HIS A 869 -38.50 78.57 28.12
C HIS A 869 -37.82 77.22 28.00
N GLN A 870 -37.46 76.59 29.12
CA GLN A 870 -36.87 75.24 29.08
C GLN A 870 -37.80 74.24 28.37
N ARG A 871 -39.12 74.33 28.57
CA ARG A 871 -40.12 73.50 27.85
C ARG A 871 -40.23 73.76 26.35
N CYS A 872 -39.77 74.93 25.89
CA CYS A 872 -39.82 75.32 24.48
C CYS A 872 -38.52 74.97 23.75
N LEU A 873 -37.45 74.67 24.49
CA LEU A 873 -36.36 73.87 23.95
C LEU A 873 -36.80 72.41 24.04
N GLY A 874 -36.81 71.70 22.90
CA GLY A 874 -36.87 70.24 22.92
C GLY A 874 -35.58 69.63 23.51
N ASP A 875 -35.26 68.39 23.17
CA ASP A 875 -34.12 67.63 23.73
C ASP A 875 -32.71 68.24 23.49
N ASN A 876 -32.60 69.33 22.72
CA ASN A 876 -31.34 70.01 22.39
C ASN A 876 -31.10 71.27 23.24
N GLU A 877 -30.88 71.09 24.55
CA GLU A 877 -30.62 72.21 25.50
C GLU A 877 -29.32 73.00 25.25
N LYS A 878 -28.46 72.56 24.31
CA LYS A 878 -27.10 73.10 24.12
C LYS A 878 -26.92 74.05 22.93
N GLU A 879 -27.87 74.15 22.01
CA GLU A 879 -27.72 74.97 20.80
C GLU A 879 -28.96 75.85 20.55
N CYS A 880 -28.73 77.09 20.09
CA CYS A 880 -29.81 77.99 19.72
C CYS A 880 -30.43 77.54 18.38
N PRO A 881 -31.73 77.23 18.31
CA PRO A 881 -32.36 76.73 17.08
C PRO A 881 -32.24 77.67 15.86
N GLU A 882 -32.29 78.98 16.08
CA GLU A 882 -32.20 79.98 15.00
C GLU A 882 -30.81 80.09 14.37
N CYS A 883 -29.75 80.03 15.19
CA CYS A 883 -28.39 80.26 14.70
C CYS A 883 -27.63 78.96 14.42
N ALA A 884 -28.10 77.82 14.96
CA ALA A 884 -27.48 76.53 14.76
C ALA A 884 -27.30 76.13 13.27
N PRO A 885 -28.23 76.40 12.34
CA PRO A 885 -28.07 75.99 10.93
C PRO A 885 -26.86 76.66 10.26
N ASP A 886 -26.69 77.97 10.45
CA ASP A 886 -25.59 78.74 9.84
C ASP A 886 -24.25 78.42 10.49
N TYR A 887 -24.20 78.23 11.81
CA TYR A 887 -22.97 77.77 12.46
C TYR A 887 -22.62 76.33 12.06
N ARG A 888 -23.62 75.46 11.86
CA ARG A 888 -23.39 74.09 11.36
C ARG A 888 -22.86 74.10 9.93
N SER A 889 -23.35 74.96 9.04
CA SER A 889 -22.84 75.03 7.66
C SER A 889 -21.38 75.48 7.60
N VAL A 890 -20.97 76.45 8.42
CA VAL A 890 -19.58 76.88 8.52
C VAL A 890 -18.70 75.79 9.16
N LEU A 891 -19.20 75.09 10.19
CA LEU A 891 -18.51 73.95 10.80
C LEU A 891 -18.38 72.76 9.84
N GLU A 892 -19.38 72.52 9.01
CA GLU A 892 -19.39 71.47 7.99
C GLU A 892 -18.43 71.81 6.84
N MET A 893 -18.41 73.07 6.40
CA MET A 893 -17.41 73.55 5.43
C MET A 893 -15.98 73.41 5.99
N LYS A 894 -15.77 73.77 7.25
CA LYS A 894 -14.48 73.56 7.92
C LYS A 894 -14.13 72.07 8.05
N ARG A 895 -15.09 71.21 8.41
CA ARG A 895 -14.88 69.75 8.44
C ARG A 895 -14.52 69.20 7.07
N ASN A 896 -15.21 69.63 6.01
CA ASN A 896 -14.90 69.22 4.65
C ASN A 896 -13.51 69.68 4.22
N LEU A 897 -13.08 70.89 4.60
CA LEU A 897 -11.73 71.38 4.34
C LEU A 897 -10.66 70.60 5.16
N GLU A 898 -10.92 70.27 6.42
CA GLU A 898 -10.04 69.43 7.27
C GLU A 898 -10.04 67.95 6.83
N GLN A 899 -11.10 67.47 6.20
CA GLN A 899 -11.16 66.13 5.62
C GLN A 899 -10.41 66.08 4.29
N ASN A 900 -10.56 67.12 3.46
CA ASN A 900 -9.76 67.32 2.25
C ASN A 900 -8.27 67.53 2.56
N SER A 901 -7.89 68.05 3.74
CA SER A 901 -6.48 68.16 4.15
C SER A 901 -5.81 66.82 4.42
N LYS A 902 -6.59 65.75 4.67
CA LYS A 902 -6.07 64.40 4.92
C LYS A 902 -5.79 63.65 3.62
N ASP A 903 -6.36 64.09 2.51
CA ASP A 903 -6.28 63.44 1.21
C ASP A 903 -5.21 64.14 0.34
N GLN A 904 -3.94 63.85 0.65
CA GLN A 904 -2.80 64.44 -0.07
C GLN A 904 -2.84 64.10 -1.57
N ASP A 905 -3.33 62.90 -1.93
CA ASP A 905 -3.37 62.43 -3.31
C ASP A 905 -4.33 63.23 -4.19
N ARG A 906 -5.47 63.67 -3.63
CA ARG A 906 -6.42 64.51 -4.36
C ARG A 906 -5.86 65.90 -4.64
N PHE A 907 -5.11 66.46 -3.69
CA PHE A 907 -4.39 67.70 -3.89
C PHE A 907 -3.32 67.56 -4.98
N PHE A 908 -2.48 66.53 -4.91
CA PHE A 908 -1.46 66.29 -5.94
C PHE A 908 -2.07 65.97 -7.30
N GLN A 909 -3.22 65.29 -7.37
CA GLN A 909 -3.97 65.11 -8.61
C GLN A 909 -4.45 66.44 -9.18
N GLN A 910 -5.03 67.32 -8.35
CA GLN A 910 -5.50 68.63 -8.81
C GLN A 910 -4.35 69.54 -9.28
N VAL A 911 -3.22 69.50 -8.58
CA VAL A 911 -1.99 70.21 -9.01
C VAL A 911 -1.48 69.63 -10.33
N LYS A 912 -1.46 68.29 -10.49
CA LYS A 912 -1.01 67.63 -11.73
C LYS A 912 -1.97 67.83 -12.90
N SER A 913 -3.27 67.96 -12.64
CA SER A 913 -4.30 68.15 -13.68
C SER A 913 -4.50 69.60 -14.08
N SER A 914 -4.07 70.54 -13.25
CA SER A 914 -4.17 71.98 -13.55
C SER A 914 -3.04 72.41 -14.47
N LYS A 915 -3.35 73.28 -15.44
CA LYS A 915 -2.34 73.92 -16.28
C LYS A 915 -1.41 74.83 -15.46
N ASP A 916 -1.93 75.40 -14.38
CA ASP A 916 -1.16 76.18 -13.41
C ASP A 916 -1.29 75.55 -12.02
N GLY A 917 -0.29 74.76 -11.65
CA GLY A 917 -0.23 74.10 -10.35
C GLY A 917 0.04 75.07 -9.20
N PHE A 918 0.70 76.22 -9.46
CA PHE A 918 1.02 77.18 -8.42
C PHE A 918 -0.23 77.88 -7.90
N SER A 919 -1.15 78.26 -8.81
CA SER A 919 -2.45 78.83 -8.43
C SER A 919 -3.26 77.89 -7.51
N VAL A 920 -3.26 76.59 -7.81
CA VAL A 920 -3.93 75.58 -6.96
C VAL A 920 -3.26 75.48 -5.59
N ILE A 921 -1.93 75.48 -5.53
CA ILE A 921 -1.19 75.46 -4.26
C ILE A 921 -1.48 76.71 -3.43
N ALA A 922 -1.48 77.89 -4.04
CA ALA A 922 -1.75 79.17 -3.38
C ALA A 922 -3.17 79.21 -2.78
N GLU A 923 -4.17 78.69 -3.50
CA GLU A 923 -5.55 78.60 -3.01
C GLU A 923 -5.66 77.66 -1.80
N TYR A 924 -5.03 76.48 -1.86
CA TYR A 924 -5.01 75.53 -0.75
C TYR A 924 -4.27 76.06 0.48
N PHE A 925 -3.19 76.82 0.27
CA PHE A 925 -2.47 77.49 1.33
C PHE A 925 -3.32 78.59 1.99
N GLY A 926 -3.97 79.44 1.18
CA GLY A 926 -4.87 80.50 1.66
C GLY A 926 -6.06 79.97 2.47
N LYS A 927 -6.55 78.77 2.17
CA LYS A 927 -7.60 78.07 2.94
C LYS A 927 -7.10 77.42 4.25
N GLY A 928 -5.81 77.50 4.56
CA GLY A 928 -5.23 77.00 5.82
C GLY A 928 -5.17 75.48 5.95
N ILE A 929 -5.30 74.74 4.84
CA ILE A 929 -5.32 73.28 4.77
C ILE A 929 -3.93 72.68 5.04
N ILE A 930 -2.86 73.40 4.65
CA ILE A 930 -1.47 72.94 4.70
C ILE A 930 -0.79 73.25 6.06
N SER A 931 -1.39 74.09 6.91
CA SER A 931 -0.71 74.64 8.11
C SER A 931 -0.88 73.84 9.42
N LYS A 932 -1.60 72.71 9.44
CA LYS A 932 -1.73 71.83 10.62
C LYS A 932 -1.00 70.49 10.44
N SER A 933 0.31 70.47 10.65
CA SER A 933 1.06 69.22 10.87
C SER A 933 0.89 68.73 12.31
N SER A 934 0.53 67.46 12.45
CA SER A 934 0.25 66.70 13.69
C SER A 934 1.42 66.60 14.68
N ASN A 935 1.19 66.91 15.97
CA ASN A 935 2.00 66.39 17.08
C ASN A 935 1.38 65.07 17.58
N GLY A 936 2.06 63.94 17.32
CA GLY A 936 1.62 62.58 17.72
C GLY A 936 1.77 62.28 19.21
N HIS A 937 0.91 61.40 19.74
CA HIS A 937 1.03 60.84 21.09
C HIS A 937 1.76 59.49 21.06
N ALA A 938 2.79 59.37 21.89
CA ALA A 938 3.65 58.21 22.06
C ALA A 938 2.95 57.09 22.86
N ALA A 939 3.08 55.85 22.40
CA ALA A 939 2.85 54.64 23.19
C ALA A 939 4.21 54.05 23.61
N THR A 940 4.34 53.75 24.90
CA THR A 940 5.57 53.40 25.63
C THR A 940 5.98 51.93 25.45
N LEU A 941 7.26 51.70 25.17
CA LEU A 941 7.97 50.41 25.29
C LEU A 941 8.68 50.33 26.67
N GLY A 942 8.60 49.17 27.33
CA GLY A 942 9.22 48.92 28.63
C GLY A 942 10.70 48.52 28.57
N SER A 943 11.45 49.00 29.57
CA SER A 943 12.62 48.39 30.23
C SER A 943 13.65 47.62 29.38
N ALA A 944 14.88 48.15 29.26
CA ALA A 944 15.99 47.78 30.15
C ALA A 944 17.30 48.55 29.81
N ASN A 945 17.88 49.12 30.87
CA ASN A 945 19.27 49.53 31.14
C ASN A 945 20.35 49.42 30.04
N THR A 946 21.09 50.53 29.84
CA THR A 946 22.56 50.71 30.05
C THR A 946 22.95 52.11 29.59
N SER A 947 23.21 53.04 30.51
CA SER A 947 24.54 53.54 30.91
C SER A 947 25.32 54.37 29.88
N SER A 948 25.59 55.60 30.32
CA SER A 948 26.75 56.48 30.06
C SER A 948 26.95 57.09 28.68
N GLY A 949 27.09 58.43 28.71
CA GLY A 949 28.34 59.04 28.23
C GLY A 949 28.17 60.01 27.08
N ASN A 950 28.23 61.30 27.41
CA ASN A 950 28.35 62.44 26.52
C ASN A 950 29.37 62.26 25.37
N GLY A 951 29.08 62.93 24.27
CA GLY A 951 30.08 63.68 23.50
C GLY A 951 30.36 63.13 22.11
N TYR A 952 29.53 63.49 21.13
CA TYR A 952 29.76 64.58 20.16
C TYR A 952 28.70 64.52 19.06
#